data_AF-A0A1T3D0P1-F1
#
_entry.id   AF-A0A1T3D0P1-F1
#
_cell.length_a   1.000
_cell.length_b   1.000
_cell.length_c   1.000
_cell.angle_alpha   90.00
_cell.angle_beta   90.00
_cell.angle_gamma   90.00
#
_symmetry.space_group_name_H-M   'P 1'
#
loop_
_entity.id
_entity.type
_entity.pdbx_description
1 polymer ?
#
loop_
_entity_poly.entity_id
_entity_poly.type
_entity_poly.pdbx_seq_one_letter_code
_entity_poly.pdbx_strand_id
1 'polypeptide(L)'
;MPRGKKRKRDTKDASGNQNLASSKHHTPVKKDLLLQHYPVVSTLREHVLSSLPDTSKIRRKKIAALGSGVDASAIEKQLAHVLDSTLVGTSASTSTKSDSEEATWQQWLSFSQRGDESYVTISNGIAASIAKQSEIIDFVIWRLFTRERGPWPKHILCDGFRRNARDDQSARYTIPGTGIFSLYPNFHVKALREAPWPQLLALLGQAGERVMINLLSECSVFLKVDAGLDNYLQLTGIPLSELDATSLDHNSKPHICKPSDITIVRSRIFYAKPATTAKGLVQAGFKHIHALNRHPYSSEASRTDADSQKSIEIRQQNEAHTMKLMMYIFPRQFGLHNVFTSAIDANQTAQKFHDYTLREDEITKKMRATKGFPEKSLPKLPKRLRGSTRDLVQRLQVLHARCSYFELLRHYCPTFLDGAHRKKKQIGTSDSSTIPVPLPDRATQATESQSKRRTRRYTTDTSVLPEYKSVVELACPITCVSAFCQAALSKIIPDNFWGSEKNCHNKIVFLRKVDHFIKLRRFEMISLHEIAQDFKVTELAWLVPPACEGQKTSPTDIKRRYEIFHEFLYYVFDSLLIPLIRSNFYVTESNTHRFQVFYFRHDVWRLVAEPSMLSLREGMFEEVKLNEATRILDSRRLGFSQLRLLPKGTKLRPIMNLRRRQMKGSRWLGPSINSILKPIHAALKFETLTNPSKLGSTLFAVGDIYERLKSFKDSLMPNIQRNFYFAKLDVKAAFDTIPQSSVLNLMRSVPSQAQYIITKHAEVKPGERLGLTEGAGPAKPVRRWHSTAIPQNEPTSFLDRLESGMGSKKKNTVFVDSAAFQSHETRSLLALLSEHVGRNIVKIGKKYYRQKKGIPQGSVLSTFLCNYFYADLEAQHLGFLDGPDCLLLRLTDDFLLITLDKDKAIRFVETMHQGVPEYGVEVGHDKTLVNFDMCVEGESVRRLGSDGKFPYCGTFINCKTLEITKDHRPNKDIDISTSITVDFGRSPGQNFQRKVLNSFKYQSHLMFFDTEHNSVDTVLGSLRGAFSETALKMWAYLRCLSTSTRLSVNLIIGTIKKVVDIAFLILTSKWRKKRFEKYACEIRKGQVIATGYSAFLEVLSRRQAGYGEVIAWLKEETARLATTK
;
A
#
# COMPACT_ATOMS: atom_id res chain seq x y z
N MET A 1 -60.15 72.87 5.40
CA MET A 1 -60.23 73.26 6.84
C MET A 1 -61.11 72.23 7.56
N PRO A 2 -60.82 71.76 8.78
CA PRO A 2 -59.52 71.49 9.39
C PRO A 2 -59.42 70.17 10.22
N ARG A 3 -58.18 69.68 10.32
CA ARG A 3 -57.48 69.12 11.50
C ARG A 3 -57.92 67.78 12.15
N GLY A 4 -57.07 66.76 11.98
CA GLY A 4 -56.98 65.57 12.83
C GLY A 4 -55.55 65.05 12.98
N LYS A 5 -54.91 65.46 14.08
CA LYS A 5 -53.71 64.99 14.83
C LYS A 5 -52.70 63.97 14.24
N LYS A 6 -51.42 64.36 14.38
CA LYS A 6 -50.16 63.58 14.19
C LYS A 6 -50.07 62.32 15.08
N ARG A 7 -49.60 61.22 14.50
CA ARG A 7 -48.81 60.15 15.16
C ARG A 7 -47.61 59.78 14.27
N LYS A 8 -46.50 59.40 14.92
CA LYS A 8 -45.12 59.26 14.40
C LYS A 8 -44.99 58.28 13.22
N ARG A 9 -44.04 58.61 12.33
CA ARG A 9 -43.59 57.88 11.13
C ARG A 9 -42.99 56.50 11.47
N ASP A 10 -43.50 55.46 10.82
CA ASP A 10 -42.74 54.28 10.39
C ASP A 10 -42.65 54.34 8.86
N THR A 11 -41.42 54.41 8.35
CA THR A 11 -41.12 54.39 6.92
C THR A 11 -41.21 52.97 6.39
N LYS A 12 -42.30 52.64 5.71
CA LYS A 12 -42.32 51.63 4.65
C LYS A 12 -41.62 52.23 3.43
N ASP A 13 -40.58 51.57 2.95
CA ASP A 13 -40.21 51.66 1.54
C ASP A 13 -39.77 50.30 1.00
N ALA A 14 -40.15 50.07 -0.25
CA ALA A 14 -40.14 48.80 -0.93
C ALA A 14 -38.74 48.34 -1.35
N SER A 15 -38.39 47.08 -1.07
CA SER A 15 -37.58 46.26 -1.99
C SER A 15 -37.83 44.78 -1.73
N GLY A 16 -38.60 44.16 -2.62
CA GLY A 16 -38.75 42.71 -2.68
C GLY A 16 -37.47 42.09 -3.22
N ASN A 17 -36.53 41.75 -2.33
CA ASN A 17 -35.50 40.75 -2.63
C ASN A 17 -36.03 39.39 -2.16
N GLN A 18 -36.71 38.69 -3.07
CA GLN A 18 -36.86 37.24 -2.97
C GLN A 18 -35.45 36.63 -3.07
N ASN A 19 -34.80 36.45 -1.91
CA ASN A 19 -33.65 35.58 -1.77
C ASN A 19 -34.12 34.14 -2.07
N LEU A 20 -33.97 33.70 -3.32
CA LEU A 20 -33.92 32.27 -3.64
C LEU A 20 -32.78 31.67 -2.82
N ALA A 21 -33.15 30.96 -1.77
CA ALA A 21 -32.28 30.12 -0.98
C ALA A 21 -31.77 28.94 -1.84
N SER A 22 -30.71 29.17 -2.63
CA SER A 22 -29.86 28.07 -3.09
C SER A 22 -28.85 27.77 -1.98
N SER A 23 -29.11 26.71 -1.22
CA SER A 23 -28.15 26.21 -0.23
C SER A 23 -26.83 25.89 -0.93
N LYS A 24 -25.75 26.63 -0.62
CA LYS A 24 -24.37 26.34 -1.04
C LYS A 24 -23.90 25.01 -0.43
N HIS A 25 -24.31 23.88 -1.02
CA HIS A 25 -23.79 22.57 -0.66
C HIS A 25 -22.38 22.40 -1.24
N HIS A 26 -21.35 22.69 -0.44
CA HIS A 26 -19.98 22.38 -0.81
C HIS A 26 -19.76 20.86 -0.77
N THR A 27 -19.61 20.22 -1.93
CA THR A 27 -19.28 18.79 -2.02
C THR A 27 -17.88 18.52 -1.43
N PRO A 28 -17.63 17.33 -0.86
CA PRO A 28 -16.29 16.98 -0.35
C PRO A 28 -15.20 17.06 -1.43
N VAL A 29 -15.54 16.79 -2.70
CA VAL A 29 -14.62 16.96 -3.83
C VAL A 29 -14.25 18.43 -4.01
N LYS A 30 -15.22 19.35 -4.00
CA LYS A 30 -14.96 20.80 -4.09
C LYS A 30 -14.13 21.30 -2.90
N LYS A 31 -14.55 20.97 -1.67
CA LYS A 31 -13.94 21.48 -0.42
C LYS A 31 -12.56 20.88 -0.12
N ASP A 32 -12.46 19.55 -0.21
CA ASP A 32 -11.33 18.82 0.35
C ASP A 32 -10.34 18.29 -0.71
N LEU A 33 -10.64 18.45 -2.01
CA LEU A 33 -9.74 18.06 -3.09
C LEU A 33 -9.41 19.24 -4.01
N LEU A 34 -10.40 19.81 -4.70
CA LEU A 34 -10.14 20.82 -5.74
C LEU A 34 -9.59 22.13 -5.16
N LEU A 35 -10.14 22.65 -4.07
CA LEU A 35 -9.64 23.87 -3.42
C LEU A 35 -8.23 23.73 -2.80
N GLN A 36 -7.66 22.52 -2.73
CA GLN A 36 -6.25 22.33 -2.35
C GLN A 36 -5.28 22.60 -3.51
N HIS A 37 -5.77 22.48 -4.75
CA HIS A 37 -4.96 22.56 -5.97
C HIS A 37 -5.26 23.81 -6.79
N TYR A 38 -6.47 24.37 -6.67
CA TYR A 38 -6.91 25.55 -7.41
C TYR A 38 -7.37 26.65 -6.42
N PRO A 39 -6.83 27.89 -6.52
CA PRO A 39 -7.27 29.01 -5.69
C PRO A 39 -8.75 29.33 -5.77
N VAL A 40 -9.35 29.17 -6.96
CA VAL A 40 -10.76 29.44 -7.22
C VAL A 40 -11.40 28.21 -7.85
N VAL A 41 -12.51 27.75 -7.27
CA VAL A 41 -13.36 26.67 -7.81
C VAL A 41 -14.81 27.13 -7.83
N SER A 42 -15.34 27.39 -9.03
CA SER A 42 -16.71 27.86 -9.28
C SER A 42 -17.48 26.87 -10.15
N THR A 43 -18.80 27.04 -10.27
CA THR A 43 -19.55 26.31 -11.31
C THR A 43 -19.21 26.88 -12.69
N LEU A 44 -19.44 26.11 -13.75
CA LEU A 44 -19.25 26.59 -15.11
C LEU A 44 -20.11 27.83 -15.39
N ARG A 45 -21.34 27.88 -14.87
CA ARG A 45 -22.21 29.07 -14.95
C ARG A 45 -21.58 30.31 -14.31
N GLU A 46 -21.10 30.17 -13.07
CA GLU A 46 -20.45 31.27 -12.33
C GLU A 46 -19.18 31.76 -13.07
N HIS A 47 -18.35 30.83 -13.55
CA HIS A 47 -17.12 31.16 -14.28
C HIS A 47 -17.41 31.92 -15.57
N VAL A 48 -18.34 31.42 -16.40
CA VAL A 48 -18.76 32.05 -17.64
C VAL A 48 -19.32 33.45 -17.39
N LEU A 49 -20.20 33.61 -16.41
CA LEU A 49 -20.78 34.92 -16.07
C LEU A 49 -19.72 35.93 -15.61
N SER A 50 -18.70 35.48 -14.89
CA SER A 50 -17.57 36.33 -14.47
C SER A 50 -16.60 36.70 -15.59
N SER A 51 -16.55 35.89 -16.66
CA SER A 51 -15.60 36.07 -17.77
C SER A 51 -16.17 36.89 -18.93
N LEU A 52 -17.49 37.14 -18.96
CA LEU A 52 -18.12 37.97 -19.96
C LEU A 52 -17.86 39.47 -19.69
N PRO A 53 -17.74 40.33 -20.71
CA PRO A 53 -17.66 41.78 -20.50
C PRO A 53 -18.91 42.34 -19.80
N ASP A 54 -18.75 43.40 -18.99
CA ASP A 54 -19.86 44.06 -18.27
C ASP A 54 -20.91 44.69 -19.22
N THR A 55 -20.51 44.94 -20.47
CA THR A 55 -21.39 45.42 -21.56
C THR A 55 -22.39 44.37 -22.03
N SER A 56 -22.19 43.08 -21.71
CA SER A 56 -23.03 41.95 -22.17
C SER A 56 -24.24 41.65 -21.25
N LYS A 57 -24.98 42.68 -20.80
CA LYS A 57 -26.07 42.56 -19.80
C LYS A 57 -27.19 41.58 -20.20
N ILE A 58 -27.64 41.62 -21.45
CA ILE A 58 -28.73 40.76 -21.97
C ILE A 58 -28.30 39.28 -21.97
N ARG A 59 -27.06 38.99 -22.39
CA ARG A 59 -26.53 37.62 -22.43
C ARG A 59 -26.31 37.06 -21.03
N ARG A 60 -25.79 37.87 -20.10
CA ARG A 60 -25.67 37.49 -18.68
C ARG A 60 -27.03 37.13 -18.09
N LYS A 61 -28.09 37.90 -18.39
CA LYS A 61 -29.46 37.59 -17.95
C LYS A 61 -29.98 36.29 -18.58
N LYS A 62 -29.74 36.06 -19.87
CA LYS A 62 -30.12 34.81 -20.57
C LYS A 62 -29.40 33.58 -20.01
N ILE A 63 -28.09 33.67 -19.78
CA ILE A 63 -27.27 32.63 -19.16
C ILE A 63 -27.68 32.38 -17.71
N ALA A 64 -28.06 33.41 -16.95
CA ALA A 64 -28.55 33.22 -15.58
C ALA A 64 -29.92 32.54 -15.52
N ALA A 65 -30.82 32.83 -16.48
CA ALA A 65 -32.19 32.30 -16.51
C ALA A 65 -32.35 30.94 -17.22
N LEU A 66 -31.29 30.42 -17.86
CA LEU A 66 -31.28 29.13 -18.54
C LEU A 66 -31.59 27.98 -17.57
N GLY A 67 -32.69 27.26 -17.82
CA GLY A 67 -33.18 26.15 -17.01
C GLY A 67 -34.38 26.46 -16.10
N SER A 68 -34.87 27.71 -16.07
CA SER A 68 -36.01 28.14 -15.22
C SER A 68 -37.39 28.09 -15.92
N GLY A 69 -37.45 27.80 -17.22
CA GLY A 69 -38.71 27.72 -17.99
C GLY A 69 -39.29 26.31 -18.04
N VAL A 70 -40.62 26.19 -17.92
CA VAL A 70 -41.35 24.90 -17.94
C VAL A 70 -41.26 24.22 -19.33
N ASP A 71 -41.16 25.01 -20.40
CA ASP A 71 -41.12 24.56 -21.80
C ASP A 71 -39.71 24.56 -22.44
N ALA A 72 -38.64 24.38 -21.64
CA ALA A 72 -37.27 24.35 -22.16
C ALA A 72 -36.99 23.10 -23.02
N SER A 73 -36.32 23.29 -24.16
CA SER A 73 -35.91 22.21 -25.06
C SER A 73 -34.96 21.21 -24.36
N ALA A 74 -34.88 19.96 -24.86
CA ALA A 74 -34.00 18.94 -24.29
C ALA A 74 -32.52 19.39 -24.23
N ILE A 75 -32.06 20.12 -25.25
CA ILE A 75 -30.71 20.67 -25.34
C ILE A 75 -30.49 21.80 -24.31
N GLU A 76 -31.47 22.66 -24.09
CA GLU A 76 -31.39 23.72 -23.06
C GLU A 76 -31.36 23.12 -21.65
N LYS A 77 -32.11 22.05 -21.40
CA LYS A 77 -32.07 21.31 -20.13
C LYS A 77 -30.71 20.66 -19.91
N GLN A 78 -30.13 20.03 -20.94
CA GLN A 78 -28.78 19.46 -20.88
C GLN A 78 -27.71 20.54 -20.64
N LEU A 79 -27.81 21.67 -21.35
CA LEU A 79 -26.88 22.80 -21.19
C LEU A 79 -26.98 23.42 -19.79
N ALA A 80 -28.19 23.63 -19.27
CA ALA A 80 -28.40 24.11 -17.91
C ALA A 80 -27.81 23.14 -16.88
N HIS A 81 -28.03 21.83 -17.05
CA HIS A 81 -27.43 20.82 -16.18
C HIS A 81 -25.90 20.88 -16.19
N VAL A 82 -25.27 20.96 -17.37
CA VAL A 82 -23.81 21.06 -17.48
C VAL A 82 -23.28 22.35 -16.86
N LEU A 83 -23.96 23.48 -17.05
CA LEU A 83 -23.59 24.78 -16.47
C LEU A 83 -23.59 24.76 -14.94
N ASP A 84 -24.56 24.09 -14.31
CA ASP A 84 -24.72 24.08 -12.85
C ASP A 84 -23.94 22.96 -12.15
N SER A 85 -23.76 21.83 -12.83
CA SER A 85 -23.12 20.65 -12.24
C SER A 85 -21.61 20.59 -12.45
N THR A 86 -21.09 21.20 -13.52
CA THR A 86 -19.66 21.20 -13.87
C THR A 86 -18.89 22.18 -13.02
N LEU A 87 -17.75 21.74 -12.48
CA LEU A 87 -16.85 22.59 -11.70
C LEU A 87 -15.66 23.04 -12.56
N VAL A 88 -15.24 24.29 -12.38
CA VAL A 88 -14.08 24.88 -13.04
C VAL A 88 -13.07 25.29 -11.98
N GLY A 89 -11.84 24.77 -12.08
CA GLY A 89 -10.70 25.19 -11.25
C GLY A 89 -9.77 26.10 -12.04
N THR A 90 -9.50 27.30 -11.52
CA THR A 90 -8.59 28.28 -12.13
C THR A 90 -7.25 28.29 -11.41
N SER A 91 -6.13 28.26 -12.15
CA SER A 91 -4.77 28.25 -11.61
C SER A 91 -4.33 29.63 -11.08
N ALA A 92 -3.40 29.68 -10.12
CA ALA A 92 -2.88 30.93 -9.55
C ALA A 92 -2.04 31.78 -10.55
N SER A 93 -1.59 31.20 -11.65
CA SER A 93 -0.77 31.86 -12.67
C SER A 93 -1.51 32.95 -13.47
N THR A 94 -2.83 33.05 -13.35
CA THR A 94 -3.66 34.07 -14.02
C THR A 94 -3.63 35.45 -13.33
N SER A 95 -2.58 35.82 -12.60
CA SER A 95 -2.46 37.17 -11.99
C SER A 95 -1.78 38.20 -12.90
N THR A 96 -1.27 37.80 -14.07
CA THR A 96 -0.77 38.68 -15.15
C THR A 96 -1.77 38.71 -16.31
N LYS A 97 -2.96 39.29 -16.06
CA LYS A 97 -4.15 39.09 -16.90
C LYS A 97 -4.19 39.82 -18.25
N SER A 98 -3.54 40.97 -18.42
CA SER A 98 -3.74 41.78 -19.65
C SER A 98 -2.87 41.32 -20.82
N ASP A 99 -1.57 41.16 -20.59
CA ASP A 99 -0.61 41.08 -21.70
C ASP A 99 -0.53 39.66 -22.30
N SER A 100 -0.75 38.63 -21.47
CA SER A 100 -0.74 37.24 -21.93
C SER A 100 -2.02 36.84 -22.66
N GLU A 101 -3.17 37.43 -22.33
CA GLU A 101 -4.44 37.13 -22.99
C GLU A 101 -4.50 37.75 -24.39
N GLU A 102 -4.02 39.00 -24.53
CA GLU A 102 -3.95 39.67 -25.84
C GLU A 102 -2.95 38.98 -26.77
N ALA A 103 -1.75 38.61 -26.28
CA ALA A 103 -0.80 37.83 -27.08
C ALA A 103 -1.36 36.48 -27.54
N THR A 104 -2.17 35.83 -26.71
CA THR A 104 -2.85 34.57 -27.07
C THR A 104 -3.92 34.78 -28.12
N TRP A 105 -4.64 35.90 -28.05
CA TRP A 105 -5.65 36.27 -29.03
C TRP A 105 -5.02 36.60 -30.39
N GLN A 106 -3.89 37.30 -30.43
CA GLN A 106 -3.16 37.56 -31.68
C GLN A 106 -2.65 36.26 -32.32
N GLN A 107 -2.18 35.31 -31.51
CA GLN A 107 -1.82 33.97 -32.00
C GLN A 107 -3.03 33.22 -32.59
N TRP A 108 -4.21 33.35 -31.98
CA TRP A 108 -5.44 32.75 -32.53
C TRP A 108 -5.81 33.34 -33.89
N LEU A 109 -5.78 34.67 -34.03
CA LEU A 109 -6.08 35.35 -35.29
C LEU A 109 -5.13 34.89 -36.42
N SER A 110 -3.83 34.77 -36.13
CA SER A 110 -2.86 34.25 -37.10
C SER A 110 -3.07 32.77 -37.45
N PHE A 111 -3.52 31.95 -36.49
CA PHE A 111 -3.77 30.52 -36.69
C PHE A 111 -5.03 30.26 -37.51
N SER A 112 -6.10 31.02 -37.28
CA SER A 112 -7.39 30.88 -37.98
C SER A 112 -7.33 31.34 -39.44
N GLN A 113 -6.26 32.04 -39.85
CA GLN A 113 -6.07 32.62 -41.19
C GLN A 113 -7.22 33.53 -41.64
N ARG A 114 -8.05 34.00 -40.70
CA ARG A 114 -9.15 34.94 -40.95
C ARG A 114 -8.70 36.34 -40.57
N GLY A 115 -8.82 37.27 -41.51
CA GLY A 115 -8.81 38.70 -41.19
C GLY A 115 -9.95 39.03 -40.23
N ASP A 116 -9.89 40.19 -39.60
CA ASP A 116 -10.90 40.71 -38.66
C ASP A 116 -12.25 40.94 -39.36
N GLU A 117 -12.97 39.86 -39.69
CA GLU A 117 -14.25 39.90 -40.39
C GLU A 117 -15.37 40.28 -39.42
N SER A 118 -15.56 41.59 -39.32
CA SER A 118 -16.58 42.29 -38.54
C SER A 118 -17.96 42.29 -39.22
N TYR A 119 -18.35 41.20 -39.89
CA TYR A 119 -19.71 41.02 -40.45
C TYR A 119 -20.35 39.69 -40.00
N VAL A 120 -21.55 39.78 -39.42
CA VAL A 120 -22.32 38.67 -38.87
C VAL A 120 -23.48 38.34 -39.83
N THR A 121 -23.54 37.12 -40.35
CA THR A 121 -24.80 36.51 -40.80
C THR A 121 -25.24 35.43 -39.79
N ILE A 122 -26.38 35.66 -39.15
CA ILE A 122 -26.97 34.82 -38.09
C ILE A 122 -27.68 33.57 -38.68
N SER A 123 -27.55 33.31 -39.98
CA SER A 123 -28.31 32.25 -40.66
C SER A 123 -27.77 30.82 -40.45
N ASN A 124 -26.54 30.61 -39.98
CA ASN A 124 -25.93 29.27 -39.82
C ASN A 124 -25.54 28.89 -38.37
N GLY A 125 -26.15 29.51 -37.35
CA GLY A 125 -25.64 29.68 -35.98
C GLY A 125 -25.06 28.45 -35.24
N ILE A 126 -25.60 27.23 -35.40
CA ILE A 126 -25.08 26.04 -34.70
C ILE A 126 -23.97 25.34 -35.50
N ALA A 127 -24.16 25.18 -36.82
CA ALA A 127 -23.17 24.55 -37.70
C ALA A 127 -21.86 25.35 -37.74
N ALA A 128 -21.97 26.69 -37.78
CA ALA A 128 -20.82 27.58 -37.68
C ALA A 128 -20.11 27.46 -36.33
N SER A 129 -20.85 27.28 -35.23
CA SER A 129 -20.28 27.11 -33.89
C SER A 129 -19.58 25.76 -33.70
N ILE A 130 -20.05 24.69 -34.36
CA ILE A 130 -19.38 23.37 -34.35
C ILE A 130 -18.02 23.42 -35.06
N ALA A 131 -17.96 24.07 -36.23
CA ALA A 131 -16.72 24.27 -36.96
C ALA A 131 -15.72 25.11 -36.15
N LYS A 132 -16.19 26.25 -35.60
CA LYS A 132 -15.38 27.12 -34.73
C LYS A 132 -14.87 26.42 -33.47
N GLN A 133 -15.70 25.64 -32.81
CA GLN A 133 -15.30 24.87 -31.63
C GLN A 133 -14.17 23.88 -31.96
N SER A 134 -14.24 23.22 -33.12
CA SER A 134 -13.20 22.29 -33.56
C SER A 134 -11.87 23.00 -33.81
N GLU A 135 -11.91 24.16 -34.48
CA GLU A 135 -10.75 25.00 -34.77
C GLU A 135 -10.08 25.54 -33.48
N ILE A 136 -10.89 25.99 -32.50
CA ILE A 136 -10.41 26.43 -31.18
C ILE A 136 -9.66 25.31 -30.46
N ILE A 137 -10.19 24.09 -30.48
CA ILE A 137 -9.55 22.95 -29.81
C ILE A 137 -8.20 22.63 -30.46
N ASP A 138 -8.13 22.67 -31.80
CA ASP A 138 -6.89 22.41 -32.53
C ASP A 138 -5.84 23.48 -32.25
N PHE A 139 -6.24 24.76 -32.18
CA PHE A 139 -5.37 25.86 -31.76
C PHE A 139 -4.84 25.67 -30.33
N VAL A 140 -5.69 25.30 -29.37
CA VAL A 140 -5.29 25.10 -27.97
C VAL A 140 -4.27 23.96 -27.88
N ILE A 141 -4.49 22.84 -28.58
CA ILE A 141 -3.54 21.72 -28.62
C ILE A 141 -2.21 22.20 -29.22
N TRP A 142 -2.22 22.88 -30.36
CA TRP A 142 -1.02 23.42 -31.00
C TRP A 142 -0.25 24.35 -30.06
N ARG A 143 -0.93 25.29 -29.41
CA ARG A 143 -0.33 26.26 -28.47
C ARG A 143 0.32 25.56 -27.28
N LEU A 144 -0.32 24.55 -26.71
CA LEU A 144 0.23 23.77 -25.59
C LEU A 144 1.50 23.02 -25.99
N PHE A 145 1.53 22.44 -27.19
CA PHE A 145 2.76 21.87 -27.74
C PHE A 145 3.83 22.97 -27.87
N THR A 146 3.53 24.10 -28.51
CA THR A 146 4.50 25.19 -28.73
C THR A 146 5.10 25.76 -27.43
N ARG A 147 4.31 25.86 -26.35
CA ARG A 147 4.78 26.36 -25.05
C ARG A 147 5.76 25.40 -24.34
N GLU A 148 5.56 24.09 -24.44
CA GLU A 148 6.41 23.10 -23.77
C GLU A 148 7.49 22.51 -24.70
N ARG A 149 8.77 22.66 -24.34
CA ARG A 149 9.92 22.08 -25.07
C ARG A 149 10.15 20.58 -24.81
N GLY A 150 9.19 19.90 -24.18
CA GLY A 150 9.23 18.46 -23.90
C GLY A 150 8.72 17.59 -25.06
N PRO A 151 8.86 16.26 -24.98
CA PRO A 151 8.38 15.33 -26.02
C PRO A 151 6.85 15.30 -26.14
N TRP A 152 6.12 15.61 -25.06
CA TRP A 152 4.66 15.83 -25.07
C TRP A 152 4.26 16.74 -23.88
N PRO A 153 3.28 17.64 -24.03
CA PRO A 153 2.79 18.49 -22.94
C PRO A 153 2.06 17.73 -21.85
N LYS A 154 2.12 18.22 -20.61
CA LYS A 154 1.39 17.63 -19.46
C LYS A 154 -0.04 18.15 -19.34
N HIS A 155 -0.86 17.89 -20.37
CA HIS A 155 -2.24 18.35 -20.43
C HIS A 155 -3.17 17.27 -21.00
N ILE A 156 -4.39 17.13 -20.46
CA ILE A 156 -5.34 16.07 -20.86
C ILE A 156 -5.70 16.15 -22.36
N LEU A 157 -5.86 17.37 -22.91
CA LEU A 157 -6.15 17.56 -24.34
C LEU A 157 -4.99 17.17 -25.27
N CYS A 158 -3.76 17.13 -24.74
CA CYS A 158 -2.58 16.71 -25.50
C CYS A 158 -2.32 15.20 -25.37
N ASP A 159 -3.03 14.48 -24.51
CA ASP A 159 -2.86 13.03 -24.39
C ASP A 159 -3.25 12.35 -25.72
N GLY A 160 -2.49 11.33 -26.11
CA GLY A 160 -2.64 10.69 -27.42
C GLY A 160 -1.97 11.41 -28.62
N PHE A 161 -1.56 12.68 -28.51
CA PHE A 161 -0.90 13.42 -29.60
C PHE A 161 0.63 13.41 -29.52
N ARG A 162 1.34 13.48 -30.64
CA ARG A 162 2.81 13.51 -30.73
C ARG A 162 3.33 14.50 -31.78
N ARG A 163 4.60 14.90 -31.63
CA ARG A 163 5.37 15.69 -32.60
C ARG A 163 6.23 14.79 -33.48
N ASN A 164 6.32 15.12 -34.77
CA ASN A 164 7.21 14.52 -35.79
C ASN A 164 7.02 13.00 -35.95
N ALA A 165 6.34 12.60 -37.02
CA ALA A 165 6.32 11.20 -37.44
C ALA A 165 7.75 10.76 -37.80
N ARG A 166 8.21 9.62 -37.28
CA ARG A 166 9.36 8.92 -37.87
C ARG A 166 8.87 8.32 -39.18
N ASP A 167 9.24 8.86 -40.33
CA ASP A 167 9.26 8.32 -41.71
C ASP A 167 8.25 7.24 -42.17
N ASP A 168 7.16 7.00 -41.44
CA ASP A 168 6.15 6.03 -41.77
C ASP A 168 4.99 6.79 -42.42
N GLN A 169 4.87 6.63 -43.73
CA GLN A 169 4.03 7.43 -44.64
C GLN A 169 2.51 7.26 -44.41
N SER A 170 2.07 6.60 -43.34
CA SER A 170 0.67 6.32 -43.03
C SER A 170 0.02 7.25 -42.00
N ALA A 171 0.78 8.13 -41.33
CA ALA A 171 0.24 9.06 -40.34
C ALA A 171 -0.39 10.31 -41.00
N ARG A 172 -1.70 10.30 -41.27
CA ARG A 172 -2.45 11.51 -41.62
C ARG A 172 -2.30 12.55 -40.50
N TYR A 173 -1.77 13.73 -40.80
CA TYR A 173 -1.70 14.85 -39.85
C TYR A 173 -3.11 15.16 -39.34
N THR A 174 -3.29 15.18 -38.01
CA THR A 174 -4.58 15.47 -37.40
C THR A 174 -4.85 16.97 -37.34
N ILE A 175 -3.78 17.78 -37.25
CA ILE A 175 -3.83 19.24 -37.34
C ILE A 175 -2.95 19.66 -38.53
N PRO A 176 -3.54 20.04 -39.67
CA PRO A 176 -2.80 20.38 -40.89
C PRO A 176 -1.71 21.44 -40.63
N GLY A 177 -0.52 21.28 -41.25
CA GLY A 177 0.54 22.30 -41.24
C GLY A 177 1.35 22.45 -39.93
N THR A 178 1.06 21.68 -38.87
CA THR A 178 1.70 21.87 -37.55
C THR A 178 2.70 20.78 -37.13
N GLY A 179 2.80 19.67 -37.88
CA GLY A 179 3.64 18.51 -37.51
C GLY A 179 3.12 17.70 -36.32
N ILE A 180 1.88 17.96 -35.86
CA ILE A 180 1.21 17.24 -34.77
C ILE A 180 0.27 16.18 -35.34
N PHE A 181 0.40 14.94 -34.85
CA PHE A 181 -0.47 13.84 -35.24
C PHE A 181 -1.04 13.11 -34.03
N SER A 182 -2.24 12.55 -34.20
CA SER A 182 -2.92 11.72 -33.20
C SER A 182 -2.42 10.27 -33.31
N LEU A 183 -1.70 9.81 -32.28
CA LEU A 183 -1.30 8.42 -32.14
C LEU A 183 -2.43 7.56 -31.55
N TYR A 184 -3.19 8.16 -30.63
CA TYR A 184 -4.39 7.55 -30.04
C TYR A 184 -5.55 8.55 -30.08
N PRO A 185 -6.78 8.14 -30.42
CA PRO A 185 -7.95 9.00 -30.32
C PRO A 185 -8.11 9.55 -28.90
N ASN A 186 -8.22 10.87 -28.78
CA ASN A 186 -8.46 11.53 -27.51
C ASN A 186 -9.97 11.73 -27.31
N PHE A 187 -10.56 10.95 -26.41
CA PHE A 187 -12.00 11.01 -26.11
C PHE A 187 -12.43 12.34 -25.47
N HIS A 188 -11.54 13.04 -24.78
CA HIS A 188 -11.84 14.37 -24.23
C HIS A 188 -11.99 15.42 -25.33
N VAL A 189 -11.11 15.37 -26.34
CA VAL A 189 -11.21 16.22 -27.54
C VAL A 189 -12.51 15.93 -28.28
N LYS A 190 -12.85 14.65 -28.47
CA LYS A 190 -14.14 14.26 -29.09
C LYS A 190 -15.34 14.80 -28.30
N ALA A 191 -15.35 14.62 -26.98
CA ALA A 191 -16.43 15.13 -26.12
C ALA A 191 -16.59 16.65 -26.18
N LEU A 192 -15.51 17.41 -26.33
CA LEU A 192 -15.53 18.87 -26.46
C LEU A 192 -15.97 19.38 -27.84
N ARG A 193 -15.95 18.51 -28.87
CA ARG A 193 -16.46 18.81 -30.22
C ARG A 193 -17.95 18.48 -30.35
N GLU A 194 -18.48 17.64 -29.47
CA GLU A 194 -19.88 17.23 -29.42
C GLU A 194 -20.71 18.10 -28.46
N ALA A 195 -22.04 17.97 -28.51
CA ALA A 195 -22.94 18.71 -27.63
C ALA A 195 -22.66 18.40 -26.14
N PRO A 196 -22.75 19.38 -25.22
CA PRO A 196 -23.33 20.71 -25.39
C PRO A 196 -22.29 21.85 -25.61
N TRP A 197 -21.03 21.55 -25.89
CA TRP A 197 -19.96 22.55 -25.94
C TRP A 197 -20.06 23.53 -27.12
N PRO A 198 -20.35 23.11 -28.36
CA PRO A 198 -20.64 24.04 -29.46
C PRO A 198 -21.86 24.92 -29.18
N GLN A 199 -22.89 24.40 -28.48
CA GLN A 199 -24.07 25.16 -28.10
C GLN A 199 -23.75 26.20 -27.02
N LEU A 200 -22.85 25.87 -26.08
CA LEU A 200 -22.31 26.83 -25.14
C LEU A 200 -21.55 27.94 -25.89
N LEU A 201 -20.71 27.61 -26.87
CA LEU A 201 -20.02 28.60 -27.70
C LEU A 201 -21.01 29.51 -28.44
N ALA A 202 -22.04 28.93 -29.07
CA ALA A 202 -23.10 29.65 -29.75
C ALA A 202 -23.83 30.63 -28.81
N LEU A 203 -24.08 30.23 -27.56
CA LEU A 203 -24.72 31.04 -26.53
C LEU A 203 -23.86 32.26 -26.11
N LEU A 204 -22.53 32.11 -26.12
CA LEU A 204 -21.59 33.16 -25.72
C LEU A 204 -21.41 34.25 -26.81
N GLY A 205 -21.63 33.91 -28.08
CA GLY A 205 -21.52 34.82 -29.22
C GLY A 205 -20.07 35.28 -29.48
N GLN A 206 -19.88 36.52 -29.97
CA GLN A 206 -18.56 37.05 -30.39
C GLN A 206 -17.48 37.04 -29.27
N ALA A 207 -17.85 37.18 -28.00
CA ALA A 207 -16.92 37.09 -26.88
C ALA A 207 -16.62 35.63 -26.45
N GLY A 208 -17.34 34.66 -27.01
CA GLY A 208 -17.28 33.26 -26.64
C GLY A 208 -16.00 32.55 -27.04
N GLU A 209 -15.39 32.94 -28.15
CA GLU A 209 -14.14 32.32 -28.62
C GLU A 209 -13.00 32.58 -27.62
N ARG A 210 -12.83 33.83 -27.17
CA ARG A 210 -11.88 34.22 -26.12
C ARG A 210 -12.11 33.46 -24.81
N VAL A 211 -13.36 33.41 -24.35
CA VAL A 211 -13.74 32.70 -23.11
C VAL A 211 -13.47 31.20 -23.24
N MET A 212 -13.77 30.59 -24.38
CA MET A 212 -13.54 29.16 -24.63
C MET A 212 -12.05 28.84 -24.70
N ILE A 213 -11.24 29.64 -25.40
CA ILE A 213 -9.78 29.48 -25.45
C ILE A 213 -9.18 29.54 -24.04
N ASN A 214 -9.60 30.51 -23.22
CA ASN A 214 -9.13 30.64 -21.83
C ASN A 214 -9.55 29.41 -21.00
N LEU A 215 -10.83 29.00 -21.09
CA LEU A 215 -11.37 27.85 -20.39
C LEU A 215 -10.63 26.54 -20.70
N LEU A 216 -10.24 26.33 -21.96
CA LEU A 216 -9.56 25.10 -22.39
C LEU A 216 -8.04 25.11 -22.15
N SER A 217 -7.43 26.28 -22.04
CA SER A 217 -5.96 26.41 -21.94
C SER A 217 -5.44 26.71 -20.53
N GLU A 218 -6.16 27.49 -19.71
CA GLU A 218 -5.70 27.95 -18.39
C GLU A 218 -6.54 27.39 -17.22
N CYS A 219 -7.72 26.83 -17.52
CA CYS A 219 -8.64 26.25 -16.53
C CYS A 219 -8.70 24.71 -16.60
N SER A 220 -9.07 24.09 -15.48
CA SER A 220 -9.37 22.66 -15.41
C SER A 220 -10.87 22.43 -15.19
N VAL A 221 -11.50 21.72 -16.13
CA VAL A 221 -12.93 21.45 -16.13
C VAL A 221 -13.24 20.04 -15.60
N PHE A 222 -14.17 19.95 -14.65
CA PHE A 222 -14.61 18.71 -14.01
C PHE A 222 -16.11 18.50 -14.23
N LEU A 223 -16.45 17.62 -15.16
CA LEU A 223 -17.83 17.24 -15.48
C LEU A 223 -18.40 16.34 -14.39
N LYS A 224 -19.64 16.57 -13.95
CA LYS A 224 -20.31 15.70 -12.98
C LYS A 224 -20.69 14.36 -13.63
N VAL A 225 -20.50 13.27 -12.90
CA VAL A 225 -20.93 11.93 -13.28
C VAL A 225 -22.16 11.56 -12.44
N ASP A 226 -23.29 11.28 -13.09
CA ASP A 226 -24.56 11.02 -12.39
C ASP A 226 -24.59 9.66 -11.67
N ALA A 227 -23.81 8.70 -12.19
CA ALA A 227 -23.58 7.43 -11.54
C ALA A 227 -22.74 7.59 -10.26
N GLY A 228 -23.31 7.12 -9.14
CA GLY A 228 -22.70 7.18 -7.80
C GLY A 228 -23.04 8.48 -7.05
N LEU A 229 -22.15 8.95 -6.18
CA LEU A 229 -22.38 10.15 -5.36
C LEU A 229 -21.18 11.09 -5.43
N ASP A 230 -21.40 12.34 -5.85
CA ASP A 230 -20.38 13.39 -5.98
C ASP A 230 -19.12 12.91 -6.74
N ASN A 231 -19.35 12.25 -7.87
CA ASN A 231 -18.30 11.80 -8.78
C ASN A 231 -18.12 12.81 -9.92
N TYR A 232 -16.89 12.97 -10.40
CA TYR A 232 -16.56 13.90 -11.48
C TYR A 232 -15.56 13.27 -12.44
N LEU A 233 -15.61 13.65 -13.72
CA LEU A 233 -14.64 13.33 -14.75
C LEU A 233 -13.87 14.61 -15.11
N GLN A 234 -12.54 14.56 -15.07
CA GLN A 234 -11.72 15.68 -15.54
C GLN A 234 -11.68 15.68 -17.08
N LEU A 235 -12.08 16.79 -17.70
CA LEU A 235 -12.09 16.97 -19.16
C LEU A 235 -10.89 17.77 -19.68
N THR A 236 -10.40 18.75 -18.92
CA THR A 236 -9.30 19.63 -19.33
C THR A 236 -8.33 19.91 -18.18
N GLY A 237 -7.21 20.57 -18.50
CA GLY A 237 -6.17 20.94 -17.55
C GLY A 237 -5.08 19.90 -17.37
N ILE A 238 -4.18 20.19 -16.44
CA ILE A 238 -3.14 19.25 -16.00
C ILE A 238 -3.83 18.09 -15.24
N PRO A 239 -3.52 16.82 -15.54
CA PRO A 239 -4.09 15.67 -14.83
C PRO A 239 -3.98 15.81 -13.31
N LEU A 240 -5.11 15.74 -12.60
CA LEU A 240 -5.14 15.84 -11.13
C LEU A 240 -4.37 14.69 -10.44
N SER A 241 -4.17 13.58 -11.16
CA SER A 241 -3.33 12.46 -10.75
C SER A 241 -1.84 12.81 -10.68
N GLU A 242 -1.38 13.83 -11.40
CA GLU A 242 0.01 14.27 -11.49
C GLU A 242 0.30 15.59 -10.77
N LEU A 243 -0.74 16.35 -10.39
CA LEU A 243 -0.61 17.57 -9.60
C LEU A 243 -0.19 17.25 -8.16
N ASP A 244 1.08 17.44 -7.80
CA ASP A 244 1.49 17.44 -6.40
C ASP A 244 1.16 18.78 -5.76
N ALA A 245 0.67 18.76 -4.52
CA ALA A 245 0.28 19.97 -3.77
C ALA A 245 1.44 20.95 -3.48
N THR A 246 2.65 20.66 -3.99
CA THR A 246 3.90 21.41 -3.77
C THR A 246 4.71 21.66 -5.05
N SER A 247 4.24 21.27 -6.24
CA SER A 247 5.07 21.32 -7.47
C SER A 247 4.86 22.56 -8.36
N LEU A 248 4.31 23.65 -7.82
CA LEU A 248 4.16 24.89 -8.61
C LEU A 248 5.42 25.79 -8.62
N ASP A 249 6.48 25.46 -7.87
CA ASP A 249 7.75 26.19 -7.90
C ASP A 249 8.85 25.42 -8.64
N HIS A 250 8.90 25.61 -9.97
CA HIS A 250 9.96 25.09 -10.84
C HIS A 250 11.36 25.68 -10.59
N ASN A 251 11.51 26.60 -9.61
CA ASN A 251 12.78 27.23 -9.23
C ASN A 251 13.24 26.97 -7.78
N SER A 252 12.75 25.92 -7.12
CA SER A 252 13.04 25.70 -5.70
C SER A 252 14.42 25.07 -5.43
N LYS A 253 15.17 25.70 -4.51
CA LYS A 253 16.37 25.19 -3.82
C LYS A 253 16.18 23.72 -3.40
N PRO A 254 17.23 22.88 -3.30
CA PRO A 254 17.10 21.47 -2.94
C PRO A 254 16.28 21.32 -1.65
N HIS A 255 15.09 20.72 -1.77
CA HIS A 255 14.16 20.57 -0.68
C HIS A 255 14.74 19.63 0.38
N ILE A 256 15.13 20.17 1.54
CA ILE A 256 15.68 19.39 2.65
C ILE A 256 14.54 18.66 3.37
N CYS A 257 14.56 17.34 3.36
CA CYS A 257 13.58 16.51 4.08
C CYS A 257 13.72 16.72 5.60
N LYS A 258 12.59 16.96 6.27
CA LYS A 258 12.56 17.08 7.74
C LYS A 258 12.72 15.69 8.36
N PRO A 259 13.31 15.55 9.57
CA PRO A 259 13.41 14.26 10.26
C PRO A 259 12.07 13.53 10.46
N SER A 260 10.95 14.27 10.51
CA SER A 260 9.60 13.70 10.59
C SER A 260 9.18 12.95 9.32
N ASP A 261 9.73 13.32 8.17
CA ASP A 261 9.37 12.75 6.87
C ASP A 261 10.26 11.54 6.52
N ILE A 262 11.39 11.40 7.22
CA ILE A 262 12.35 10.32 7.06
C ILE A 262 11.94 9.15 7.95
N THR A 263 11.59 8.03 7.33
CA THR A 263 11.19 6.79 8.01
C THR A 263 12.22 5.71 7.76
N ILE A 264 12.64 5.00 8.82
CA ILE A 264 13.62 3.90 8.68
C ILE A 264 13.01 2.74 7.87
N VAL A 265 13.77 2.18 6.92
CA VAL A 265 13.26 1.17 5.98
C VAL A 265 13.26 -0.24 6.61
N ARG A 266 12.49 -0.38 7.70
CA ARG A 266 12.40 -1.62 8.49
C ARG A 266 11.96 -2.84 7.67
N SER A 267 11.27 -2.65 6.54
CA SER A 267 10.90 -3.75 5.62
C SER A 267 12.10 -4.61 5.18
N ARG A 268 13.34 -4.09 5.28
CA ARG A 268 14.57 -4.83 5.02
C ARG A 268 14.86 -5.94 6.04
N ILE A 269 14.35 -5.94 7.27
CA ILE A 269 14.69 -7.01 8.23
C ILE A 269 14.09 -8.37 7.85
N PHE A 270 13.01 -8.39 7.07
CA PHE A 270 12.19 -9.57 6.82
C PHE A 270 12.78 -10.52 5.78
N TYR A 271 12.60 -11.82 6.02
CA TYR A 271 12.95 -12.94 5.13
C TYR A 271 14.42 -12.91 4.65
N ALA A 272 15.32 -12.45 5.52
CA ALA A 272 16.74 -12.41 5.22
C ALA A 272 17.30 -13.83 5.10
N LYS A 273 18.26 -14.02 4.19
CA LYS A 273 19.00 -15.29 4.06
C LYS A 273 20.22 -15.28 4.98
N PRO A 274 20.59 -16.43 5.58
CA PRO A 274 21.77 -16.53 6.43
C PRO A 274 23.04 -16.20 5.67
N ALA A 275 24.05 -15.68 6.38
CA ALA A 275 25.43 -15.76 5.93
C ALA A 275 25.95 -17.19 6.19
N THR A 276 26.69 -17.74 5.24
CA THR A 276 27.26 -19.09 5.35
C THR A 276 28.75 -19.07 5.14
N THR A 277 29.47 -19.81 5.98
CA THR A 277 30.90 -20.07 5.78
C THR A 277 31.12 -20.96 4.56
N ALA A 278 32.38 -21.10 4.12
CA ALA A 278 32.74 -22.02 3.04
C ALA A 278 32.32 -23.48 3.34
N LYS A 279 32.25 -23.84 4.62
CA LYS A 279 31.77 -25.15 5.10
C LYS A 279 30.24 -25.24 5.22
N GLY A 280 29.50 -24.22 4.78
CA GLY A 280 28.03 -24.17 4.81
C GLY A 280 27.40 -23.81 6.16
N LEU A 281 28.18 -23.62 7.22
CA LEU A 281 27.68 -23.27 8.56
C LEU A 281 27.20 -21.82 8.62
N VAL A 282 26.18 -21.54 9.45
CA VAL A 282 25.67 -20.18 9.65
C VAL A 282 26.75 -19.33 10.31
N GLN A 283 27.03 -18.15 9.73
CA GLN A 283 27.94 -17.16 10.29
C GLN A 283 27.14 -16.07 11.02
N ALA A 284 27.51 -15.79 12.28
CA ALA A 284 26.96 -14.68 13.06
C ALA A 284 27.70 -13.36 12.79
N GLY A 285 27.01 -12.24 13.03
CA GLY A 285 27.56 -10.89 12.81
C GLY A 285 27.21 -10.32 11.44
N PHE A 286 27.97 -9.31 10.97
CA PHE A 286 27.70 -8.64 9.70
C PHE A 286 28.14 -9.49 8.49
N LYS A 287 27.46 -9.35 7.34
CA LYS A 287 27.85 -10.00 6.08
C LYS A 287 29.15 -9.42 5.52
N HIS A 288 29.89 -10.18 4.71
CA HIS A 288 31.12 -9.72 4.05
C HIS A 288 30.94 -8.45 3.21
N ILE A 289 29.73 -8.22 2.65
CA ILE A 289 29.41 -7.01 1.88
C ILE A 289 29.27 -5.73 2.72
N HIS A 290 29.18 -5.84 4.04
CA HIS A 290 28.97 -4.71 4.93
C HIS A 290 30.23 -3.84 5.06
N ALA A 291 30.08 -2.52 5.14
CA ALA A 291 31.19 -1.57 5.16
C ALA A 291 32.25 -1.89 6.23
N LEU A 292 31.85 -2.30 7.44
CA LEU A 292 32.79 -2.66 8.52
C LEU A 292 33.65 -3.89 8.22
N ASN A 293 33.14 -4.85 7.46
CA ASN A 293 33.92 -6.03 7.04
C ASN A 293 34.77 -5.76 5.80
N ARG A 294 34.35 -4.79 4.96
CA ARG A 294 35.07 -4.40 3.74
C ARG A 294 36.25 -3.49 4.01
N HIS A 295 36.15 -2.64 5.03
CA HIS A 295 37.15 -1.66 5.42
C HIS A 295 37.62 -1.96 6.86
N PRO A 296 38.26 -3.12 7.12
CA PRO A 296 38.70 -3.49 8.46
C PRO A 296 39.86 -2.63 8.93
N TYR A 297 40.06 -2.53 10.24
CA TYR A 297 41.25 -1.93 10.82
C TYR A 297 42.27 -3.02 11.14
N SER A 298 43.46 -2.94 10.54
CA SER A 298 44.55 -3.89 10.77
C SER A 298 45.38 -3.44 11.98
N SER A 299 45.51 -4.32 12.97
CA SER A 299 46.41 -4.10 14.12
C SER A 299 47.86 -4.37 13.69
N GLU A 300 48.80 -3.52 14.09
CA GLU A 300 50.23 -3.81 14.00
C GLU A 300 50.52 -5.09 14.82
N ALA A 301 51.02 -6.14 14.17
CA ALA A 301 51.48 -7.34 14.86
C ALA A 301 52.84 -7.01 15.49
N SER A 302 52.87 -6.84 16.81
CA SER A 302 54.03 -6.95 17.71
C SER A 302 55.43 -6.57 17.16
N ARG A 303 55.94 -5.43 17.63
CA ARG A 303 57.37 -5.04 17.72
C ARG A 303 58.20 -5.20 16.43
N THR A 304 57.77 -4.59 15.33
CA THR A 304 58.67 -4.27 14.19
C THR A 304 58.80 -2.76 14.08
N ASP A 305 59.99 -2.27 13.73
CA ASP A 305 60.36 -0.84 13.68
C ASP A 305 59.25 0.04 13.10
N ALA A 306 58.98 1.15 13.81
CA ALA A 306 57.93 2.10 13.47
C ALA A 306 58.07 2.67 12.05
N ASP A 307 59.29 2.62 11.49
CA ASP A 307 59.67 3.14 10.17
C ASP A 307 59.78 2.07 9.08
N SER A 308 59.37 0.83 9.35
CA SER A 308 59.30 -0.20 8.29
C SER A 308 58.30 0.19 7.20
N GLN A 309 58.65 0.02 5.92
CA GLN A 309 57.76 0.32 4.78
C GLN A 309 56.36 -0.32 4.92
N LYS A 310 56.30 -1.49 5.55
CA LYS A 310 55.07 -2.23 5.84
C LYS A 310 54.19 -1.56 6.90
N SER A 311 54.75 -0.94 7.94
CA SER A 311 53.98 -0.19 8.95
C SER A 311 53.36 1.07 8.33
N ILE A 312 54.10 1.75 7.45
CA ILE A 312 53.65 2.93 6.71
C ILE A 312 52.48 2.57 5.79
N GLU A 313 52.58 1.47 5.04
CA GLU A 313 51.51 0.98 4.17
C GLU A 313 50.25 0.58 4.95
N ILE A 314 50.39 -0.10 6.09
CA ILE A 314 49.27 -0.47 6.98
C ILE A 314 48.58 0.80 7.52
N ARG A 315 49.35 1.81 7.93
CA ARG A 315 48.80 3.10 8.40
C ARG A 315 48.02 3.79 7.29
N GLN A 316 48.61 3.95 6.10
CA GLN A 316 47.94 4.56 4.94
C GLN A 316 46.66 3.81 4.56
N GLN A 317 46.68 2.48 4.59
CA GLN A 317 45.50 1.65 4.34
C GLN A 317 44.41 1.87 5.39
N ASN A 318 44.78 1.86 6.67
CA ASN A 318 43.85 2.12 7.78
C ASN A 318 43.22 3.52 7.65
N GLU A 319 44.00 4.54 7.28
CA GLU A 319 43.48 5.90 7.02
C GLU A 319 42.47 5.91 5.88
N ALA A 320 42.76 5.23 4.77
CA ALA A 320 41.84 5.11 3.65
C ALA A 320 40.56 4.36 4.04
N HIS A 321 40.67 3.29 4.83
CA HIS A 321 39.52 2.53 5.33
C HIS A 321 38.65 3.37 6.27
N THR A 322 39.24 4.09 7.21
CA THR A 322 38.51 5.00 8.11
C THR A 322 37.82 6.11 7.33
N MET A 323 38.47 6.73 6.35
CA MET A 323 37.86 7.74 5.48
C MET A 323 36.64 7.19 4.75
N LYS A 324 36.76 6.01 4.11
CA LYS A 324 35.63 5.37 3.43
C LYS A 324 34.49 5.11 4.40
N LEU A 325 34.76 4.62 5.60
CA LEU A 325 33.73 4.40 6.61
C LEU A 325 33.06 5.71 7.07
N MET A 326 33.80 6.81 7.21
CA MET A 326 33.22 8.12 7.49
C MET A 326 32.29 8.60 6.38
N MET A 327 32.59 8.28 5.11
CA MET A 327 31.68 8.55 3.98
C MET A 327 30.39 7.71 4.02
N TYR A 328 30.44 6.52 4.63
CA TYR A 328 29.22 5.73 4.91
C TYR A 328 28.38 6.36 6.03
N ILE A 329 29.02 6.82 7.11
CA ILE A 329 28.33 7.38 8.30
C ILE A 329 27.77 8.79 8.03
N PHE A 330 28.52 9.65 7.32
CA PHE A 330 28.20 11.06 7.12
C PHE A 330 28.09 11.47 5.63
N PRO A 331 27.27 10.79 4.82
CA PRO A 331 27.25 10.98 3.37
C PRO A 331 26.94 12.42 2.93
N ARG A 332 26.09 13.14 3.68
CA ARG A 332 25.71 14.52 3.33
C ARG A 332 26.90 15.46 3.48
N GLN A 333 27.78 15.22 4.45
CA GLN A 333 29.00 16.01 4.67
C GLN A 333 30.01 15.88 3.52
N PHE A 334 29.94 14.80 2.74
CA PHE A 334 30.77 14.55 1.56
C PHE A 334 30.04 14.81 0.22
N GLY A 335 28.78 15.27 0.27
CA GLY A 335 27.97 15.50 -0.92
C GLY A 335 27.60 14.23 -1.68
N LEU A 336 27.42 13.12 -0.95
CA LEU A 336 26.92 11.83 -1.44
C LEU A 336 25.39 11.77 -1.33
N HIS A 337 24.78 10.84 -2.06
CA HIS A 337 23.35 10.53 -2.02
C HIS A 337 22.92 10.15 -0.61
N ASN A 338 21.88 10.82 -0.11
CA ASN A 338 21.39 10.66 1.25
C ASN A 338 19.89 10.95 1.35
N VAL A 339 19.28 10.47 2.43
CA VAL A 339 17.83 10.60 2.70
C VAL A 339 17.36 12.03 3.01
N PHE A 340 18.26 12.96 3.26
CA PHE A 340 17.91 14.33 3.67
C PHE A 340 17.78 15.28 2.49
N THR A 341 18.56 15.06 1.42
CA THR A 341 18.73 16.06 0.34
C THR A 341 18.60 15.49 -1.07
N SER A 342 18.68 14.17 -1.23
CA SER A 342 18.72 13.55 -2.56
C SER A 342 17.35 13.06 -3.00
N ALA A 343 16.97 13.38 -4.23
CA ALA A 343 15.81 12.81 -4.89
C ALA A 343 16.04 11.33 -5.21
N ILE A 344 14.94 10.57 -5.31
CA ILE A 344 14.98 9.12 -5.51
C ILE A 344 14.44 8.81 -6.89
N ASP A 345 15.19 8.01 -7.63
CA ASP A 345 14.76 7.49 -8.92
C ASP A 345 13.98 6.18 -8.71
N ALA A 346 12.68 6.21 -9.01
CA ALA A 346 11.78 5.05 -8.92
C ALA A 346 12.15 3.90 -9.90
N ASN A 347 13.04 4.17 -10.86
CA ASN A 347 13.58 3.16 -11.75
C ASN A 347 14.72 2.35 -11.12
N GLN A 348 15.40 2.91 -10.11
CA GLN A 348 16.54 2.29 -9.44
C GLN A 348 16.13 1.58 -8.15
N THR A 349 15.14 2.10 -7.43
CA THR A 349 14.65 1.51 -6.18
C THR A 349 13.12 1.46 -6.13
N ALA A 350 12.59 0.36 -5.60
CA ALA A 350 11.16 0.22 -5.30
C ALA A 350 10.82 0.68 -3.86
N GLN A 351 11.82 1.05 -3.06
CA GLN A 351 11.65 1.48 -1.67
C GLN A 351 11.68 3.00 -1.55
N LYS A 352 11.15 3.51 -0.44
CA LYS A 352 11.13 4.95 -0.12
C LYS A 352 12.53 5.57 0.01
N PHE A 353 13.58 4.79 0.23
CA PHE A 353 14.98 5.24 0.23
C PHE A 353 15.88 4.16 -0.39
N HIS A 354 17.04 4.55 -0.94
CA HIS A 354 18.02 3.60 -1.48
C HIS A 354 18.61 2.70 -0.38
N ASP A 355 19.07 1.51 -0.76
CA ASP A 355 19.83 0.63 0.13
C ASP A 355 21.29 1.04 0.09
N TYR A 356 21.76 1.64 1.17
CA TYR A 356 23.11 2.19 1.27
C TYR A 356 24.15 1.18 1.75
N THR A 357 23.79 -0.11 1.84
CA THR A 357 24.74 -1.18 2.18
C THR A 357 25.94 -1.20 1.23
N LEU A 358 25.73 -0.88 -0.06
CA LEU A 358 26.76 -0.82 -1.09
C LEU A 358 26.68 0.52 -1.83
N ARG A 359 27.72 1.36 -1.69
CA ARG A 359 27.87 2.63 -2.41
C ARG A 359 29.29 2.88 -2.91
N GLU A 360 30.04 1.81 -3.15
CA GLU A 360 31.45 1.88 -3.57
C GLU A 360 31.63 2.58 -4.92
N ASP A 361 30.73 2.35 -5.89
CA ASP A 361 30.78 3.05 -7.18
C ASP A 361 30.64 4.56 -7.01
N GLU A 362 29.77 4.98 -6.10
CA GLU A 362 29.51 6.38 -5.78
C GLU A 362 30.72 7.02 -5.08
N ILE A 363 31.25 6.34 -4.06
CA ILE A 363 32.45 6.76 -3.32
C ILE A 363 33.65 6.85 -4.27
N THR A 364 33.85 5.84 -5.11
CA THR A 364 34.95 5.78 -6.09
C THR A 364 34.82 6.90 -7.12
N LYS A 365 33.61 7.14 -7.66
CA LYS A 365 33.36 8.24 -8.58
C LYS A 365 33.64 9.60 -7.93
N LYS A 366 33.29 9.79 -6.66
CA LYS A 366 33.56 11.03 -5.92
C LYS A 366 35.06 11.22 -5.66
N MET A 367 35.77 10.14 -5.32
CA MET A 367 37.24 10.16 -5.18
C MET A 367 37.91 10.55 -6.51
N ARG A 368 37.45 9.99 -7.64
CA ARG A 368 37.97 10.33 -8.99
C ARG A 368 37.61 11.74 -9.48
N ALA A 369 36.45 12.28 -9.08
CA ALA A 369 35.96 13.58 -9.55
C ALA A 369 36.63 14.80 -8.88
N THR A 370 37.42 14.58 -7.82
CA THR A 370 38.18 15.66 -7.16
C THR A 370 39.41 15.98 -8.01
N LYS A 371 39.23 16.76 -9.09
CA LYS A 371 40.29 17.17 -10.03
C LYS A 371 41.44 17.87 -9.27
N GLY A 372 42.67 17.41 -9.48
CA GLY A 372 43.90 18.15 -9.14
C GLY A 372 44.90 17.46 -8.21
N PHE A 373 44.68 16.21 -7.78
CA PHE A 373 45.67 15.48 -6.97
C PHE A 373 46.05 14.13 -7.62
N PRO A 374 47.30 13.68 -7.49
CA PRO A 374 47.74 12.39 -8.01
C PRO A 374 46.90 11.24 -7.43
N GLU A 375 46.73 10.15 -8.20
CA GLU A 375 45.82 9.00 -8.02
C GLU A 375 45.79 8.30 -6.64
N LYS A 376 46.55 8.78 -5.64
CA LYS A 376 46.68 8.21 -4.30
C LYS A 376 46.22 9.10 -3.14
N SER A 377 45.81 10.35 -3.34
CA SER A 377 45.43 11.22 -2.20
C SER A 377 43.94 11.16 -1.84
N LEU A 378 43.64 10.89 -0.56
CA LEU A 378 42.28 10.88 -0.02
C LEU A 378 41.64 12.29 -0.03
N PRO A 379 40.31 12.42 -0.23
CA PRO A 379 39.62 13.71 -0.16
C PRO A 379 39.77 14.36 1.23
N LYS A 380 39.88 15.70 1.28
CA LYS A 380 40.02 16.44 2.54
C LYS A 380 38.80 16.22 3.45
N LEU A 381 39.04 15.81 4.70
CA LEU A 381 38.01 15.69 5.73
C LEU A 381 37.28 17.03 5.94
N PRO A 382 35.94 17.05 5.94
CA PRO A 382 35.16 18.22 6.33
C PRO A 382 35.60 18.74 7.70
N LYS A 383 35.75 20.07 7.84
CA LYS A 383 36.35 20.70 9.04
C LYS A 383 35.75 20.20 10.37
N ARG A 384 34.44 19.95 10.40
CA ARG A 384 33.68 19.51 11.59
C ARG A 384 33.78 18.02 11.91
N LEU A 385 34.31 17.20 11.01
CA LEU A 385 34.52 15.77 11.23
C LEU A 385 36.00 15.44 11.55
N ARG A 386 36.86 16.46 11.68
CA ARG A 386 38.29 16.28 12.02
C ARG A 386 38.47 16.05 13.53
N GLY A 387 39.61 15.48 13.91
CA GLY A 387 39.94 15.21 15.32
C GLY A 387 39.10 14.06 15.88
N SER A 388 38.47 14.30 17.04
CA SER A 388 37.78 13.28 17.85
C SER A 388 36.81 12.39 17.06
N THR A 389 36.06 12.93 16.10
CA THR A 389 35.12 12.15 15.29
C THR A 389 35.82 11.03 14.50
N ARG A 390 36.99 11.31 13.92
CA ARG A 390 37.80 10.33 13.19
C ARG A 390 38.24 9.21 14.13
N ASP A 391 38.75 9.57 15.30
CA ASP A 391 39.28 8.63 16.29
C ASP A 391 38.16 7.69 16.80
N LEU A 392 36.94 8.22 16.96
CA LEU A 392 35.77 7.42 17.32
C LEU A 392 35.38 6.42 16.23
N VAL A 393 35.44 6.80 14.96
CA VAL A 393 35.17 5.88 13.84
C VAL A 393 36.24 4.80 13.73
N GLN A 394 37.51 5.15 13.94
CA GLN A 394 38.60 4.17 14.01
C GLN A 394 38.40 3.20 15.18
N ARG A 395 38.06 3.71 16.37
CA ARG A 395 37.76 2.87 17.54
C ARG A 395 36.56 1.95 17.28
N LEU A 396 35.53 2.41 16.57
CA LEU A 396 34.41 1.58 16.14
C LEU A 396 34.86 0.42 15.25
N GLN A 397 35.80 0.62 14.32
CA GLN A 397 36.36 -0.46 13.49
C GLN A 397 37.11 -1.50 14.34
N VAL A 398 37.95 -1.05 15.28
CA VAL A 398 38.69 -1.92 16.21
C VAL A 398 37.74 -2.73 17.09
N LEU A 399 36.72 -2.07 17.65
CA LEU A 399 35.72 -2.72 18.49
C LEU A 399 34.87 -3.74 17.71
N HIS A 400 34.51 -3.42 16.46
CA HIS A 400 33.85 -4.35 15.56
C HIS A 400 34.68 -5.63 15.34
N ALA A 401 35.99 -5.48 15.07
CA ALA A 401 36.88 -6.62 14.84
C ALA A 401 37.05 -7.52 16.08
N ARG A 402 36.97 -6.94 17.29
CA ARG A 402 37.04 -7.66 18.57
C ARG A 402 35.71 -8.28 19.01
N CYS A 403 34.60 -7.94 18.37
CA CYS A 403 33.28 -8.35 18.80
C CYS A 403 32.95 -9.79 18.37
N SER A 404 32.89 -10.72 19.33
CA SER A 404 32.40 -12.08 19.07
C SER A 404 30.87 -12.14 19.05
N TYR A 405 30.28 -11.92 17.86
CA TYR A 405 28.83 -11.97 17.66
C TYR A 405 28.23 -13.33 17.99
N PHE A 406 28.97 -14.41 17.77
CA PHE A 406 28.48 -15.76 17.97
C PHE A 406 28.30 -16.08 19.45
N GLU A 407 29.27 -15.70 20.29
CA GLU A 407 29.17 -15.87 21.75
C GLU A 407 28.09 -14.96 22.36
N LEU A 408 27.94 -13.73 21.84
CA LEU A 408 26.81 -12.88 22.21
C LEU A 408 25.46 -13.51 21.86
N LEU A 409 25.35 -14.08 20.66
CA LEU A 409 24.11 -14.72 20.21
C LEU A 409 23.75 -15.92 21.07
N ARG A 410 24.74 -16.75 21.43
CA ARG A 410 24.57 -17.90 22.34
C ARG A 410 24.16 -17.48 23.75
N HIS A 411 24.73 -16.40 24.26
CA HIS A 411 24.43 -15.93 25.60
C HIS A 411 23.03 -15.30 25.71
N TYR A 412 22.68 -14.39 24.80
CA TYR A 412 21.43 -13.63 24.89
C TYR A 412 20.24 -14.33 24.23
N CYS A 413 20.47 -15.14 23.19
CA CYS A 413 19.44 -15.89 22.47
C CYS A 413 19.76 -17.40 22.44
N PRO A 414 19.84 -18.07 23.60
CA PRO A 414 20.15 -19.49 23.65
C PRO A 414 19.07 -20.33 22.96
N THR A 415 19.48 -21.44 22.36
CA THR A 415 18.61 -22.41 21.71
C THR A 415 18.95 -23.83 22.18
N PHE A 416 18.10 -24.81 21.86
CA PHE A 416 18.36 -26.22 22.15
C PHE A 416 19.69 -26.72 21.56
N LEU A 417 20.17 -26.11 20.47
CA LEU A 417 21.46 -26.42 19.84
C LEU A 417 22.66 -26.06 20.73
N ASP A 418 22.52 -25.06 21.61
CA ASP A 418 23.63 -24.58 22.44
C ASP A 418 23.82 -25.45 23.71
N GLY A 419 22.78 -26.18 24.13
CA GLY A 419 22.83 -27.11 25.27
C GLY A 419 23.65 -28.38 25.00
N ALA A 420 23.61 -28.90 23.77
CA ALA A 420 24.37 -30.09 23.36
C ALA A 420 25.90 -29.89 23.46
N HIS A 421 26.38 -28.66 23.28
CA HIS A 421 27.80 -28.33 23.42
C HIS A 421 28.27 -28.22 24.88
N ARG A 422 27.39 -27.91 25.84
CA ARG A 422 27.74 -27.82 27.27
C ARG A 422 28.00 -29.20 27.89
N LYS A 423 27.26 -30.25 27.49
CA LYS A 423 27.47 -31.62 27.99
C LYS A 423 28.79 -32.24 27.53
N LYS A 424 29.31 -31.88 26.35
CA LYS A 424 30.61 -32.36 25.84
C LYS A 424 31.84 -31.78 26.57
N LYS A 425 31.69 -30.69 27.35
CA LYS A 425 32.81 -30.01 28.04
C LYS A 425 32.99 -30.44 29.51
N GLN A 426 32.10 -31.27 30.05
CA GLN A 426 32.18 -31.80 31.43
C GLN A 426 32.69 -33.24 31.53
N ILE A 427 32.97 -33.91 30.40
CA ILE A 427 33.60 -35.24 30.38
C ILE A 427 35.02 -35.05 29.86
N GLY A 428 35.96 -34.76 30.77
CA GLY A 428 37.36 -34.56 30.39
C GLY A 428 38.21 -33.81 31.42
N THR A 429 38.13 -34.21 32.69
CA THR A 429 39.18 -33.93 33.68
C THR A 429 39.22 -35.07 34.71
N SER A 430 40.02 -36.08 34.41
CA SER A 430 40.71 -36.89 35.42
C SER A 430 42.00 -37.43 34.80
N ASP A 431 43.09 -37.07 35.46
CA ASP A 431 44.39 -37.71 35.55
C ASP A 431 45.54 -37.44 34.55
N SER A 432 46.65 -37.06 35.22
CA SER A 432 48.04 -37.41 34.95
C SER A 432 48.87 -36.53 33.99
N SER A 433 49.52 -35.55 34.63
CA SER A 433 50.94 -35.19 34.49
C SER A 433 51.83 -36.06 33.59
N THR A 434 52.44 -35.45 32.57
CA THR A 434 53.89 -35.57 32.30
C THR A 434 54.32 -34.55 31.23
N ILE A 435 55.43 -33.87 31.51
CA ILE A 435 56.14 -32.93 30.62
C ILE A 435 56.97 -33.76 29.61
N PRO A 436 57.11 -33.34 28.34
CA PRO A 436 58.49 -33.10 27.87
C PRO A 436 58.71 -31.90 26.93
N VAL A 437 59.96 -31.45 27.04
CA VAL A 437 60.81 -30.41 26.41
C VAL A 437 60.82 -30.41 24.86
N PRO A 438 61.21 -29.30 24.19
CA PRO A 438 61.11 -29.15 22.72
C PRO A 438 62.41 -29.39 21.91
N LEU A 439 62.21 -29.97 20.71
CA LEU A 439 63.00 -29.89 19.44
C LEU A 439 64.42 -30.53 19.42
N PRO A 440 65.04 -30.86 18.24
CA PRO A 440 64.77 -30.36 16.88
C PRO A 440 64.87 -31.38 15.69
N ASP A 441 64.53 -30.84 14.51
CA ASP A 441 65.18 -31.00 13.19
C ASP A 441 64.80 -32.07 12.13
N ARG A 442 64.62 -31.48 10.92
CA ARG A 442 65.03 -31.89 9.56
C ARG A 442 64.35 -33.05 8.81
N ALA A 443 63.57 -32.60 7.82
CA ALA A 443 63.81 -32.74 6.38
C ALA A 443 63.81 -34.12 5.68
N THR A 444 63.05 -34.10 4.59
CA THR A 444 63.28 -34.72 3.26
C THR A 444 62.78 -36.13 2.94
N GLN A 445 61.95 -36.10 1.88
CA GLN A 445 61.87 -37.01 0.74
C GLN A 445 60.96 -38.24 0.78
N ALA A 446 60.28 -38.36 -0.35
CA ALA A 446 59.24 -39.28 -0.74
C ALA A 446 59.82 -40.65 -1.09
N THR A 447 59.03 -41.71 -0.86
CA THR A 447 58.53 -42.57 -1.94
C THR A 447 57.46 -43.54 -1.43
N GLU A 448 56.41 -43.66 -2.25
CA GLU A 448 55.67 -44.87 -2.59
C GLU A 448 54.84 -45.66 -1.53
N SER A 449 53.52 -45.58 -1.77
CA SER A 449 52.66 -46.72 -2.08
C SER A 449 52.12 -47.61 -0.95
N GLN A 450 50.78 -47.60 -0.92
CA GLN A 450 49.86 -48.62 -0.41
C GLN A 450 49.64 -48.70 1.11
N SER A 451 48.46 -48.27 1.56
CA SER A 451 47.53 -49.10 2.35
C SER A 451 46.34 -48.28 2.89
N LYS A 452 45.14 -48.76 2.56
CA LYS A 452 43.88 -48.64 3.32
C LYS A 452 43.36 -47.22 3.60
N ARG A 453 42.57 -46.76 2.62
CA ARG A 453 41.51 -45.74 2.77
C ARG A 453 40.52 -46.16 3.86
N ARG A 454 40.80 -45.79 5.12
CA ARG A 454 39.79 -45.79 6.19
C ARG A 454 38.94 -44.53 5.99
N THR A 455 37.86 -44.67 5.24
CA THR A 455 36.74 -43.73 5.23
C THR A 455 36.25 -43.51 6.65
N ARG A 456 36.74 -42.46 7.33
CA ARG A 456 36.03 -41.86 8.46
C ARG A 456 34.76 -41.22 7.90
N ARG A 457 33.70 -42.02 7.80
CA ARG A 457 32.33 -41.51 7.73
C ARG A 457 32.14 -40.66 8.99
N TYR A 458 32.21 -39.35 8.85
CA TYR A 458 31.67 -38.46 9.86
C TYR A 458 30.16 -38.70 9.89
N THR A 459 29.68 -39.29 10.97
CA THR A 459 28.28 -39.31 11.32
C THR A 459 27.77 -37.87 11.34
N THR A 460 26.84 -37.56 10.45
CA THR A 460 25.98 -36.37 10.57
C THR A 460 25.31 -36.44 11.94
N ASP A 461 25.74 -35.60 12.88
CA ASP A 461 24.98 -35.32 14.10
C ASP A 461 23.67 -34.67 13.66
N THR A 462 22.65 -35.49 13.41
CA THR A 462 21.28 -35.05 13.12
C THR A 462 20.69 -34.55 14.44
N SER A 463 20.93 -33.28 14.78
CA SER A 463 20.26 -32.65 15.91
C SER A 463 18.75 -32.61 15.63
N VAL A 464 17.99 -33.51 16.26
CA VAL A 464 16.54 -33.64 16.10
C VAL A 464 15.86 -32.40 16.69
N LEU A 465 14.88 -31.84 15.96
CA LEU A 465 14.06 -30.73 16.47
C LEU A 465 13.26 -31.22 17.70
N PRO A 466 13.13 -30.40 18.75
CA PRO A 466 12.27 -30.73 19.88
C PRO A 466 10.80 -30.85 19.42
N GLU A 467 9.97 -31.56 20.18
CA GLU A 467 8.54 -31.61 19.91
C GLU A 467 7.91 -30.21 20.12
N TYR A 468 7.12 -29.75 19.15
CA TYR A 468 6.45 -28.44 19.19
C TYR A 468 5.04 -28.53 18.62
N LYS A 469 4.10 -27.77 19.17
CA LYS A 469 2.71 -27.70 18.66
C LYS A 469 2.58 -26.68 17.53
N SER A 470 3.48 -25.70 17.49
CA SER A 470 3.51 -24.67 16.45
C SER A 470 4.93 -24.22 16.16
N VAL A 471 5.26 -23.99 14.90
CA VAL A 471 6.61 -23.56 14.48
C VAL A 471 7.02 -22.26 15.19
N VAL A 472 6.07 -21.40 15.57
CA VAL A 472 6.37 -20.14 16.25
C VAL A 472 6.96 -20.31 17.65
N GLU A 473 6.80 -21.48 18.29
CA GLU A 473 7.38 -21.80 19.61
C GLU A 473 8.91 -21.89 19.55
N LEU A 474 9.47 -22.19 18.37
CA LEU A 474 10.91 -22.22 18.14
C LEU A 474 11.52 -20.82 17.92
N ALA A 475 10.71 -19.76 17.92
CA ALA A 475 11.20 -18.39 17.76
C ALA A 475 11.88 -17.89 19.04
N CYS A 476 12.92 -17.06 18.87
CA CYS A 476 13.55 -16.37 19.99
C CYS A 476 12.59 -15.30 20.56
N PRO A 477 12.44 -15.23 21.90
CA PRO A 477 11.71 -14.14 22.53
C PRO A 477 12.24 -12.77 22.10
N ILE A 478 11.33 -11.82 21.90
CA ILE A 478 11.68 -10.46 21.43
C ILE A 478 12.62 -9.76 22.41
N THR A 479 12.47 -10.02 23.71
CA THR A 479 13.34 -9.49 24.78
C THR A 479 14.79 -9.97 24.64
N CYS A 480 15.00 -11.25 24.33
CA CYS A 480 16.32 -11.83 24.05
C CYS A 480 16.97 -11.19 22.82
N VAL A 481 16.21 -11.04 21.73
CA VAL A 481 16.71 -10.39 20.50
C VAL A 481 17.07 -8.94 20.75
N SER A 482 16.27 -8.24 21.55
CA SER A 482 16.53 -6.87 22.00
C SER A 482 17.82 -6.79 22.81
N ALA A 483 17.99 -7.64 23.81
CA ALA A 483 19.20 -7.71 24.62
C ALA A 483 20.45 -8.02 23.79
N PHE A 484 20.37 -8.97 22.85
CA PHE A 484 21.45 -9.27 21.91
C PHE A 484 21.85 -8.05 21.07
N CYS A 485 20.88 -7.37 20.45
CA CYS A 485 21.16 -6.21 19.60
C CYS A 485 21.74 -5.05 20.42
N GLN A 486 21.20 -4.80 21.60
CA GLN A 486 21.69 -3.79 22.53
C GLN A 486 23.13 -4.07 22.97
N ALA A 487 23.44 -5.30 23.38
CA ALA A 487 24.77 -5.72 23.80
C ALA A 487 25.78 -5.65 22.65
N ALA A 488 25.41 -6.14 21.45
CA ALA A 488 26.27 -6.06 20.27
C ALA A 488 26.57 -4.60 19.89
N LEU A 489 25.57 -3.73 19.84
CA LEU A 489 25.77 -2.32 19.50
C LEU A 489 26.55 -1.56 20.57
N SER A 490 26.35 -1.85 21.86
CA SER A 490 27.16 -1.28 22.94
C SER A 490 28.61 -1.72 22.91
N LYS A 491 28.91 -2.93 22.41
CA LYS A 491 30.30 -3.38 22.24
C LYS A 491 30.99 -2.76 21.03
N ILE A 492 30.24 -2.36 20.00
CA ILE A 492 30.81 -1.88 18.72
C ILE A 492 30.89 -0.36 18.68
N ILE A 493 29.87 0.34 19.20
CA ILE A 493 29.81 1.80 19.18
C ILE A 493 30.52 2.34 20.43
N PRO A 494 31.63 3.09 20.30
CA PRO A 494 32.28 3.73 21.43
C PRO A 494 31.33 4.59 22.27
N ASP A 495 31.44 4.51 23.60
CA ASP A 495 30.55 5.24 24.52
C ASP A 495 30.61 6.76 24.34
N ASN A 496 31.77 7.29 23.95
CA ASN A 496 32.00 8.69 23.63
C ASN A 496 31.10 9.22 22.48
N PHE A 497 30.53 8.36 21.62
CA PHE A 497 29.51 8.80 20.65
C PHE A 497 28.23 9.30 21.31
N TRP A 498 27.94 8.80 22.52
CA TRP A 498 26.74 9.12 23.29
C TRP A 498 26.98 10.20 24.36
N GLY A 499 28.23 10.48 24.73
CA GLY A 499 28.58 11.48 25.75
C GLY A 499 29.75 11.01 26.60
N SER A 500 30.03 11.72 27.69
CA SER A 500 31.06 11.30 28.66
C SER A 500 30.61 10.08 29.46
N GLU A 501 31.56 9.27 29.94
CA GLU A 501 31.27 8.05 30.73
C GLU A 501 30.48 8.34 32.02
N LYS A 502 30.56 9.57 32.55
CA LYS A 502 29.82 10.01 33.74
C LYS A 502 28.32 10.27 33.47
N ASN A 503 27.93 10.50 32.21
CA ASN A 503 26.54 10.80 31.85
C ASN A 503 26.02 9.81 30.80
N CYS A 504 25.37 8.74 31.28
CA CYS A 504 24.87 7.66 30.45
C CYS A 504 23.46 7.91 29.86
N HIS A 505 22.88 9.11 30.03
CA HIS A 505 21.52 9.42 29.60
C HIS A 505 21.27 9.07 28.12
N ASN A 506 22.07 9.60 27.21
CA ASN A 506 21.94 9.36 25.78
C ASN A 506 22.14 7.87 25.41
N LYS A 507 23.03 7.15 26.12
CA LYS A 507 23.22 5.70 25.91
C LYS A 507 21.98 4.92 26.33
N ILE A 508 21.37 5.25 27.48
CA ILE A 508 20.11 4.63 27.93
C ILE A 508 18.97 4.93 26.95
N VAL A 509 18.85 6.18 26.48
CA VAL A 509 17.85 6.57 25.47
C VAL A 509 18.06 5.76 24.19
N PHE A 510 19.29 5.67 23.69
CA PHE A 510 19.65 4.86 22.53
C PHE A 510 19.20 3.40 22.67
N LEU A 511 19.55 2.75 23.78
CA LEU A 511 19.19 1.35 24.05
C LEU A 511 17.67 1.14 24.10
N ARG A 512 16.94 2.09 24.69
CA ARG A 512 15.46 2.09 24.69
C ARG A 512 14.88 2.23 23.28
N LYS A 513 15.48 3.06 22.42
CA LYS A 513 15.03 3.21 21.01
C LYS A 513 15.34 1.97 20.18
N VAL A 514 16.43 1.25 20.46
CA VAL A 514 16.73 -0.07 19.85
C VAL A 514 15.68 -1.10 20.26
N ASP A 515 15.35 -1.18 21.55
CA ASP A 515 14.28 -2.08 22.05
C ASP A 515 12.94 -1.77 21.39
N HIS A 516 12.58 -0.49 21.32
CA HIS A 516 11.35 -0.04 20.68
C HIS A 516 11.30 -0.47 19.20
N PHE A 517 12.39 -0.29 18.44
CA PHE A 517 12.47 -0.70 17.02
C PHE A 517 12.23 -2.19 16.80
N ILE A 518 12.75 -3.03 17.70
CA ILE A 518 12.66 -4.50 17.60
C ILE A 518 11.24 -4.97 17.94
N LYS A 519 10.58 -4.32 18.90
CA LYS A 519 9.19 -4.59 19.31
C LYS A 519 8.12 -4.15 18.30
N LEU A 520 8.47 -3.35 17.30
CA LEU A 520 7.54 -2.91 16.26
C LEU A 520 6.88 -4.10 15.54
N ARG A 521 5.57 -3.99 15.31
CA ARG A 521 4.78 -4.95 14.55
C ARG A 521 5.06 -4.86 13.05
N ARG A 522 4.53 -5.80 12.28
CA ARG A 522 4.60 -5.76 10.81
C ARG A 522 3.87 -4.51 10.30
N PHE A 523 4.46 -3.85 9.31
CA PHE A 523 3.99 -2.60 8.69
C PHE A 523 4.05 -1.34 9.56
N GLU A 524 4.48 -1.43 10.81
CA GLU A 524 4.76 -0.23 11.60
C GLU A 524 6.02 0.47 11.11
N MET A 525 5.98 1.80 11.20
CA MET A 525 7.06 2.68 10.79
C MET A 525 7.46 3.56 11.96
N ILE A 526 8.76 3.83 12.04
CA ILE A 526 9.34 4.77 12.98
C ILE A 526 10.08 5.84 12.18
N SER A 527 9.79 7.10 12.52
CA SER A 527 10.47 8.26 11.93
C SER A 527 11.83 8.51 12.58
N LEU A 528 12.74 9.16 11.85
CA LEU A 528 14.00 9.62 12.43
C LEU A 528 13.75 10.64 13.53
N HIS A 529 12.69 11.45 13.41
CA HIS A 529 12.22 12.33 14.49
C HIS A 529 11.94 11.57 15.78
N GLU A 530 11.20 10.47 15.72
CA GLU A 530 10.90 9.65 16.91
C GLU A 530 12.18 9.06 17.53
N ILE A 531 13.12 8.61 16.69
CA ILE A 531 14.39 8.09 17.16
C ILE A 531 15.20 9.19 17.86
N ALA A 532 15.23 10.41 17.30
CA ALA A 532 16.03 11.52 17.81
C ALA A 532 15.46 12.21 19.07
N GLN A 533 14.22 11.91 19.48
CA GLN A 533 13.65 12.45 20.71
C GLN A 533 14.46 12.05 21.95
N ASP A 534 14.43 12.90 22.97
CA ASP A 534 15.05 12.73 24.30
C ASP A 534 16.60 12.75 24.33
N PHE A 535 17.26 12.85 23.17
CA PHE A 535 18.72 13.00 23.09
C PHE A 535 19.19 14.42 23.42
N LYS A 536 20.20 14.51 24.28
CA LYS A 536 20.88 15.75 24.64
C LYS A 536 22.12 15.95 23.78
N VAL A 537 21.94 16.60 22.62
CA VAL A 537 23.01 16.82 21.63
C VAL A 537 24.09 17.80 22.13
N THR A 538 23.74 18.67 23.07
CA THR A 538 24.68 19.61 23.70
C THR A 538 25.76 18.93 24.54
N GLU A 539 25.50 17.71 25.03
CA GLU A 539 26.44 16.92 25.85
C GLU A 539 27.46 16.13 25.00
N LEU A 540 27.38 16.20 23.67
CA LEU A 540 28.22 15.44 22.74
C LEU A 540 29.48 16.23 22.35
N ALA A 541 30.59 15.96 23.01
CA ALA A 541 31.87 16.63 22.78
C ALA A 541 32.38 16.52 21.33
N TRP A 542 32.18 15.37 20.67
CA TRP A 542 32.65 15.14 19.30
C TRP A 542 31.92 15.97 18.23
N LEU A 543 30.77 16.58 18.56
CA LEU A 543 30.03 17.50 17.69
C LEU A 543 30.47 18.96 17.84
N VAL A 544 31.29 19.26 18.86
CA VAL A 544 31.82 20.60 19.11
C VAL A 544 32.95 20.87 18.11
N PRO A 545 32.91 21.98 17.34
CA PRO A 545 34.04 22.38 16.52
C PRO A 545 35.27 22.69 17.39
N PRO A 546 36.49 22.29 16.98
CA PRO A 546 37.71 22.57 17.75
C PRO A 546 37.93 24.06 18.05
N ALA A 547 37.43 24.97 17.19
CA ALA A 547 37.56 26.42 17.35
C ALA A 547 36.54 27.05 18.32
N CYS A 548 35.60 26.28 18.86
CA CYS A 548 34.45 26.78 19.64
C CYS A 548 34.31 26.09 21.01
N GLU A 549 35.35 25.40 21.50
CA GLU A 549 35.34 24.85 22.86
C GLU A 549 35.21 25.99 23.89
N GLY A 550 34.23 25.89 24.79
CA GLY A 550 33.98 26.89 25.85
C GLY A 550 33.12 28.11 25.46
N GLN A 551 32.67 28.26 24.20
CA GLN A 551 31.84 29.40 23.76
C GLN A 551 30.32 29.13 23.85
N LYS A 552 29.51 30.19 24.04
CA LYS A 552 28.04 30.12 24.01
C LYS A 552 27.56 29.63 22.64
N THR A 553 26.73 28.58 22.63
CA THR A 553 26.31 27.91 21.39
C THR A 553 25.27 28.72 20.63
N SER A 554 25.58 29.10 19.38
CA SER A 554 24.62 29.80 18.52
C SER A 554 23.53 28.85 17.97
N PRO A 555 22.32 29.35 17.63
CA PRO A 555 21.27 28.52 17.04
C PRO A 555 21.68 27.84 15.73
N THR A 556 22.55 28.48 14.95
CA THR A 556 23.10 27.94 13.69
C THR A 556 24.05 26.77 13.96
N ASP A 557 24.87 26.84 15.02
CA ASP A 557 25.73 25.75 15.43
C ASP A 557 24.92 24.55 15.95
N ILE A 558 23.93 24.80 16.81
CA ILE A 558 23.02 23.75 17.31
C ILE A 558 22.36 23.01 16.13
N LYS A 559 21.83 23.74 15.16
CA LYS A 559 21.23 23.15 13.96
C LYS A 559 22.22 22.27 13.18
N ARG A 560 23.48 22.68 13.09
CA ARG A 560 24.53 21.89 12.42
C ARG A 560 24.90 20.62 13.20
N ARG A 561 24.94 20.69 14.53
CA ARG A 561 25.17 19.50 15.38
C ARG A 561 24.06 18.47 15.22
N TYR A 562 22.79 18.91 15.24
CA TYR A 562 21.65 18.04 14.96
C TYR A 562 21.71 17.44 13.55
N GLU A 563 22.16 18.19 12.54
CA GLU A 563 22.33 17.64 11.19
C GLU A 563 23.29 16.44 11.17
N ILE A 564 24.50 16.61 11.72
CA ILE A 564 25.52 15.55 11.76
C ILE A 564 25.04 14.38 12.64
N PHE A 565 24.41 14.67 13.77
CA PHE A 565 23.87 13.65 14.66
C PHE A 565 22.73 12.84 14.03
N HIS A 566 21.85 13.47 13.25
CA HIS A 566 20.80 12.78 12.52
C HIS A 566 21.35 11.84 11.45
N GLU A 567 22.46 12.20 10.77
CA GLU A 567 23.15 11.29 9.85
C GLU A 567 23.69 10.06 10.59
N PHE A 568 24.35 10.27 11.73
CA PHE A 568 24.84 9.20 12.58
C PHE A 568 23.70 8.28 13.07
N LEU A 569 22.62 8.83 13.62
CA LEU A 569 21.46 8.04 14.07
C LEU A 569 20.84 7.25 12.92
N TYR A 570 20.71 7.84 11.74
CA TYR A 570 20.20 7.14 10.56
C TYR A 570 21.11 5.97 10.18
N TYR A 571 22.44 6.18 10.14
CA TYR A 571 23.41 5.12 9.89
C TYR A 571 23.32 3.99 10.92
N VAL A 572 23.21 4.30 12.22
CA VAL A 572 23.11 3.28 13.28
C VAL A 572 21.86 2.40 13.10
N PHE A 573 20.70 2.98 12.83
CA PHE A 573 19.47 2.18 12.67
C PHE A 573 19.37 1.49 11.30
N ASP A 574 19.68 2.19 10.20
CA ASP A 574 19.51 1.65 8.84
C ASP A 574 20.68 0.75 8.41
N SER A 575 21.92 1.13 8.76
CA SER A 575 23.13 0.47 8.29
C SER A 575 23.82 -0.42 9.34
N LEU A 576 23.56 -0.27 10.65
CA LEU A 576 24.06 -1.22 11.66
C LEU A 576 22.98 -2.18 12.16
N LEU A 577 21.91 -1.66 12.78
CA LEU A 577 20.88 -2.48 13.44
C LEU A 577 20.14 -3.40 12.44
N ILE A 578 19.69 -2.86 11.30
CA ILE A 578 18.99 -3.66 10.29
C ILE A 578 19.90 -4.80 9.75
N PRO A 579 21.15 -4.55 9.29
CA PRO A 579 22.04 -5.62 8.86
C PRO A 579 22.41 -6.62 9.95
N LEU A 580 22.55 -6.17 11.20
CA LEU A 580 22.78 -7.05 12.34
C LEU A 580 21.62 -8.03 12.54
N ILE A 581 20.37 -7.54 12.57
CA ILE A 581 19.18 -8.40 12.67
C ILE A 581 19.11 -9.36 11.48
N ARG A 582 19.25 -8.85 10.25
CA ARG A 582 19.16 -9.65 9.01
C ARG A 582 20.16 -10.80 8.95
N SER A 583 21.34 -10.61 9.52
CA SER A 583 22.42 -11.58 9.40
C SER A 583 22.36 -12.68 10.44
N ASN A 584 21.69 -12.44 11.58
CA ASN A 584 21.57 -13.41 12.68
C ASN A 584 20.19 -14.07 12.77
N PHE A 585 19.13 -13.40 12.31
CA PHE A 585 17.76 -13.89 12.42
C PHE A 585 17.00 -13.94 11.08
N TYR A 586 16.18 -14.96 10.91
CA TYR A 586 15.09 -15.00 9.94
C TYR A 586 13.84 -14.38 10.58
N VAL A 587 13.47 -13.18 10.10
CA VAL A 587 12.33 -12.43 10.62
C VAL A 587 11.11 -12.66 9.74
N THR A 588 10.01 -13.15 10.33
CA THR A 588 8.75 -13.43 9.64
C THR A 588 7.54 -13.17 10.54
N GLU A 589 6.39 -12.97 9.94
CA GLU A 589 5.08 -13.08 10.59
C GLU A 589 4.57 -14.53 10.51
N SER A 590 3.37 -14.79 11.03
CA SER A 590 2.64 -16.05 10.85
C SER A 590 1.25 -15.79 10.26
N ASN A 591 0.60 -16.81 9.73
CA ASN A 591 -0.76 -16.67 9.18
C ASN A 591 -1.81 -16.36 10.26
N THR A 592 -1.60 -16.84 11.48
CA THR A 592 -2.61 -16.77 12.55
C THR A 592 -2.44 -15.54 13.44
N HIS A 593 -1.21 -15.06 13.66
CA HIS A 593 -0.92 -14.00 14.65
C HIS A 593 -0.86 -12.57 14.05
N ARG A 594 -1.62 -12.33 12.97
CA ARG A 594 -1.85 -10.99 12.39
C ARG A 594 -0.53 -10.24 12.07
N PHE A 595 -0.23 -9.14 12.78
CA PHE A 595 0.95 -8.31 12.55
C PHE A 595 2.10 -8.60 13.51
N GLN A 596 2.01 -9.64 14.34
CA GLN A 596 3.11 -10.05 15.20
C GLN A 596 4.33 -10.50 14.38
N VAL A 597 5.52 -10.16 14.88
CA VAL A 597 6.80 -10.47 14.24
C VAL A 597 7.54 -11.49 15.11
N PHE A 598 8.01 -12.56 14.45
CA PHE A 598 8.79 -13.63 15.05
C PHE A 598 10.22 -13.60 14.52
N TYR A 599 11.17 -13.88 15.40
CA TYR A 599 12.61 -13.88 15.11
C TYR A 599 13.15 -15.28 15.33
N PHE A 600 13.51 -15.98 14.26
CA PHE A 600 14.15 -17.28 14.35
C PHE A 600 15.65 -17.11 14.17
N ARG A 601 16.48 -17.72 15.02
CA ARG A 601 17.91 -17.82 14.67
C ARG A 601 18.05 -18.61 13.37
N HIS A 602 19.02 -18.22 12.55
CA HIS A 602 19.18 -18.79 11.20
C HIS A 602 19.51 -20.29 11.18
N ASP A 603 20.19 -20.79 12.21
CA ASP A 603 20.47 -22.22 12.41
C ASP A 603 19.18 -23.01 12.69
N VAL A 604 18.35 -22.54 13.63
CA VAL A 604 17.03 -23.13 13.93
C VAL A 604 16.11 -23.07 12.71
N TRP A 605 16.01 -21.90 12.06
CA TRP A 605 15.15 -21.74 10.89
C TRP A 605 15.54 -22.69 9.74
N ARG A 606 16.84 -22.95 9.57
CA ARG A 606 17.31 -23.90 8.56
C ARG A 606 16.78 -25.31 8.83
N LEU A 607 16.87 -25.79 10.08
CA LEU A 607 16.36 -27.10 10.49
C LEU A 607 14.85 -27.24 10.26
N VAL A 608 14.09 -26.17 10.54
CA VAL A 608 12.63 -26.16 10.31
C VAL A 608 12.28 -26.10 8.83
N ALA A 609 13.02 -25.30 8.05
CA ALA A 609 12.73 -25.07 6.64
C ALA A 609 13.15 -26.25 5.76
N GLU A 610 14.21 -26.97 6.10
CA GLU A 610 14.81 -27.99 5.24
C GLU A 610 13.87 -29.17 4.92
N PRO A 611 13.17 -29.81 5.88
CA PRO A 611 12.20 -30.86 5.57
C PRO A 611 11.05 -30.39 4.67
N SER A 612 10.51 -29.19 4.96
CA SER A 612 9.48 -28.58 4.12
C SER A 612 10.01 -28.28 2.70
N MET A 613 11.26 -27.86 2.58
CA MET A 613 11.91 -27.61 1.30
C MET A 613 12.16 -28.89 0.50
N LEU A 614 12.49 -30.00 1.15
CA LEU A 614 12.66 -31.31 0.50
C LEU A 614 11.33 -31.81 -0.07
N SER A 615 10.27 -31.81 0.75
CA SER A 615 8.92 -32.20 0.30
C SER A 615 8.44 -31.37 -0.91
N LEU A 616 8.71 -30.05 -0.90
CA LEU A 616 8.39 -29.19 -2.05
C LEU A 616 9.21 -29.52 -3.30
N ARG A 617 10.47 -29.92 -3.16
CA ARG A 617 11.35 -30.30 -4.29
C ARG A 617 10.98 -31.65 -4.90
N GLU A 618 10.47 -32.58 -4.11
CA GLU A 618 10.06 -33.90 -4.61
C GLU A 618 8.68 -33.81 -5.30
N GLY A 619 7.74 -33.10 -4.66
CA GLY A 619 6.35 -33.03 -5.13
C GLY A 619 6.05 -31.89 -6.12
N MET A 620 6.33 -30.63 -5.77
CA MET A 620 5.81 -29.44 -6.49
C MET A 620 6.78 -28.91 -7.54
N PHE A 621 8.08 -29.04 -7.29
CA PHE A 621 9.14 -28.47 -8.11
C PHE A 621 9.95 -29.55 -8.82
N GLU A 622 10.65 -29.14 -9.87
CA GLU A 622 11.70 -29.91 -10.51
C GLU A 622 12.92 -28.99 -10.70
N GLU A 623 14.13 -29.51 -10.49
CA GLU A 623 15.34 -28.71 -10.65
C GLU A 623 15.67 -28.50 -12.13
N VAL A 624 15.96 -27.26 -12.52
CA VAL A 624 16.35 -26.90 -13.89
C VAL A 624 17.82 -26.48 -13.90
N LYS A 625 18.59 -26.99 -14.85
CA LYS A 625 20.02 -26.64 -15.00
C LYS A 625 20.18 -25.15 -15.27
N LEU A 626 21.26 -24.54 -14.77
CA LEU A 626 21.47 -23.09 -14.87
C LEU A 626 21.43 -22.59 -16.33
N ASN A 627 22.09 -23.28 -17.25
CA ASN A 627 22.15 -22.87 -18.66
C ASN A 627 20.76 -22.90 -19.33
N GLU A 628 19.97 -23.92 -19.02
CA GLU A 628 18.60 -24.06 -19.51
C GLU A 628 17.69 -22.98 -18.92
N ALA A 629 17.78 -22.75 -17.60
CA ALA A 629 17.02 -21.70 -16.93
C ALA A 629 17.33 -20.32 -17.51
N THR A 630 18.60 -20.02 -17.81
CA THR A 630 19.01 -18.76 -18.44
C THR A 630 18.44 -18.65 -19.85
N ARG A 631 18.53 -19.70 -20.68
CA ARG A 631 17.91 -19.72 -22.03
C ARG A 631 16.41 -19.45 -21.97
N ILE A 632 15.67 -20.08 -21.06
CA ILE A 632 14.24 -19.85 -20.87
C ILE A 632 13.95 -18.41 -20.43
N LEU A 633 14.77 -17.86 -19.53
CA LEU A 633 14.59 -16.49 -19.04
C LEU A 633 14.91 -15.43 -20.10
N ASP A 634 15.87 -15.71 -20.98
CA ASP A 634 16.25 -14.81 -22.08
C ASP A 634 15.26 -14.89 -23.25
N SER A 635 14.64 -16.06 -23.49
CA SER A 635 13.67 -16.26 -24.56
C SER A 635 12.31 -15.60 -24.29
N ARG A 636 12.06 -15.07 -23.09
CA ARG A 636 10.73 -14.59 -22.68
C ARG A 636 10.77 -13.30 -21.86
N ARG A 637 9.59 -12.70 -21.70
CA ARG A 637 9.43 -11.50 -20.85
C ARG A 637 9.29 -11.83 -19.36
N LEU A 638 8.75 -13.01 -19.04
CA LEU A 638 8.55 -13.47 -17.66
C LEU A 638 9.88 -13.81 -16.98
N GLY A 639 10.14 -13.15 -15.86
CA GLY A 639 11.31 -13.46 -15.02
C GLY A 639 11.13 -14.73 -14.19
N PHE A 640 11.87 -14.78 -13.07
CA PHE A 640 11.70 -15.81 -12.04
C PHE A 640 11.05 -15.22 -10.78
N SER A 641 10.34 -16.07 -10.05
CA SER A 641 9.82 -15.76 -8.72
C SER A 641 10.77 -16.25 -7.62
N GLN A 642 10.61 -15.73 -6.40
CA GLN A 642 11.36 -16.23 -5.24
C GLN A 642 10.41 -16.86 -4.24
N LEU A 643 10.82 -18.01 -3.70
CA LEU A 643 10.08 -18.71 -2.66
C LEU A 643 10.26 -18.01 -1.31
N ARG A 644 9.13 -17.83 -0.62
CA ARG A 644 9.04 -17.37 0.75
C ARG A 644 8.24 -18.39 1.56
N LEU A 645 8.76 -18.78 2.71
CA LEU A 645 8.08 -19.72 3.61
C LEU A 645 7.47 -18.95 4.79
N LEU A 646 6.24 -19.32 5.15
CA LEU A 646 5.46 -18.66 6.20
C LEU A 646 4.90 -19.69 7.19
N PRO A 647 5.13 -19.55 8.51
CA PRO A 647 4.56 -20.46 9.51
C PRO A 647 3.03 -20.54 9.47
N LYS A 648 2.50 -21.76 9.46
CA LYS A 648 1.06 -22.11 9.53
C LYS A 648 0.88 -23.33 10.44
N GLY A 649 0.75 -23.09 11.75
CA GLY A 649 0.71 -24.16 12.76
C GLY A 649 2.02 -24.94 12.77
N THR A 650 1.96 -26.25 12.58
CA THR A 650 3.13 -27.13 12.48
C THR A 650 3.81 -27.13 11.10
N LYS A 651 3.12 -26.63 10.06
CA LYS A 651 3.59 -26.65 8.65
C LYS A 651 4.07 -25.27 8.18
N LEU A 652 4.83 -25.24 7.09
CA LEU A 652 5.21 -24.02 6.39
C LEU A 652 4.39 -23.85 5.11
N ARG A 653 3.83 -22.66 4.89
CA ARG A 653 3.14 -22.29 3.64
C ARG A 653 4.14 -21.67 2.66
N PRO A 654 4.30 -22.23 1.44
CA PRO A 654 5.08 -21.60 0.37
C PRO A 654 4.31 -20.45 -0.28
N ILE A 655 4.98 -19.31 -0.51
CA ILE A 655 4.45 -18.17 -1.25
C ILE A 655 5.50 -17.71 -2.26
N MET A 656 5.10 -17.54 -3.53
CA MET A 656 5.98 -17.04 -4.58
C MET A 656 5.87 -15.52 -4.66
N ASN A 657 7.00 -14.83 -4.56
CA ASN A 657 7.01 -13.36 -4.65
C ASN A 657 7.09 -12.91 -6.12
N LEU A 658 5.93 -12.75 -6.76
CA LEU A 658 5.80 -12.29 -8.16
C LEU A 658 5.72 -10.77 -8.31
N ARG A 659 5.66 -10.01 -7.20
CA ARG A 659 5.68 -8.54 -7.19
C ARG A 659 7.10 -7.97 -7.20
N ARG A 660 8.11 -8.78 -6.89
CA ARG A 660 9.50 -8.34 -6.89
C ARG A 660 9.92 -7.96 -8.31
N ARG A 661 10.35 -6.72 -8.51
CA ARG A 661 11.00 -6.26 -9.74
C ARG A 661 12.43 -6.80 -9.76
N GLN A 662 12.80 -7.45 -10.86
CA GLN A 662 14.16 -7.93 -11.06
C GLN A 662 15.00 -6.82 -11.67
N MET A 663 16.28 -6.74 -11.31
CA MET A 663 17.22 -5.86 -12.00
C MET A 663 17.50 -6.44 -13.39
N LYS A 664 17.32 -5.63 -14.43
CA LYS A 664 17.80 -5.89 -15.79
C LYS A 664 19.08 -5.08 -15.98
N GLY A 665 20.20 -5.78 -16.22
CA GLY A 665 21.53 -5.18 -16.13
C GLY A 665 21.87 -4.68 -14.72
N SER A 666 22.90 -3.85 -14.59
CA SER A 666 23.41 -3.40 -13.28
C SER A 666 22.61 -2.25 -12.63
N ARG A 667 21.66 -1.59 -13.33
CA ARG A 667 21.10 -0.30 -12.86
C ARG A 667 19.58 -0.15 -12.89
N TRP A 668 18.83 -0.94 -13.66
CA TRP A 668 17.41 -0.66 -13.92
C TRP A 668 16.49 -1.80 -13.46
N LEU A 669 15.39 -1.46 -12.78
CA LEU A 669 14.39 -2.43 -12.38
C LEU A 669 13.40 -2.71 -13.52
N GLY A 670 13.36 -3.95 -14.01
CA GLY A 670 12.35 -4.41 -14.95
C GLY A 670 10.93 -4.44 -14.34
N PRO A 671 9.91 -4.72 -15.16
CA PRO A 671 8.56 -4.96 -14.65
C PRO A 671 8.52 -6.23 -13.78
N SER A 672 7.63 -6.25 -12.80
CA SER A 672 7.35 -7.47 -12.04
C SER A 672 6.52 -8.45 -12.89
N ILE A 673 6.54 -9.75 -12.56
CA ILE A 673 5.69 -10.74 -13.25
C ILE A 673 4.22 -10.33 -13.14
N ASN A 674 3.77 -9.93 -11.94
CA ASN A 674 2.41 -9.43 -11.76
C ASN A 674 2.08 -8.17 -12.58
N SER A 675 3.08 -7.36 -12.96
CA SER A 675 2.89 -6.24 -13.87
C SER A 675 2.71 -6.70 -15.32
N ILE A 676 3.42 -7.74 -15.74
CA ILE A 676 3.33 -8.35 -17.08
C ILE A 676 1.99 -9.06 -17.26
N LEU A 677 1.45 -9.67 -16.19
CA LEU A 677 0.17 -10.39 -16.20
C LEU A 677 -1.06 -9.49 -16.06
N LYS A 678 -0.88 -8.17 -15.89
CA LYS A 678 -2.00 -7.21 -15.77
C LYS A 678 -2.99 -7.29 -16.93
N PRO A 679 -2.56 -7.49 -18.19
CA PRO A 679 -3.49 -7.65 -19.31
C PRO A 679 -4.46 -8.82 -19.14
N ILE A 680 -3.94 -9.99 -18.77
CA ILE A 680 -4.75 -11.18 -18.50
C ILE A 680 -5.71 -10.91 -17.34
N HIS A 681 -5.21 -10.29 -16.25
CA HIS A 681 -6.07 -9.93 -15.12
C HIS A 681 -7.21 -8.98 -15.52
N ALA A 682 -6.94 -8.00 -16.38
CA ALA A 682 -7.96 -7.07 -16.87
C ALA A 682 -9.01 -7.80 -17.73
N ALA A 683 -8.57 -8.68 -18.64
CA ALA A 683 -9.45 -9.49 -19.49
C ALA A 683 -10.32 -10.47 -18.68
N LEU A 684 -9.74 -11.23 -17.74
CA LEU A 684 -10.51 -12.12 -16.88
C LEU A 684 -11.50 -11.36 -16.00
N LYS A 685 -11.10 -10.20 -15.48
CA LYS A 685 -12.02 -9.34 -14.73
C LYS A 685 -13.19 -8.86 -15.60
N PHE A 686 -12.96 -8.55 -16.87
CA PHE A 686 -14.04 -8.25 -17.80
C PHE A 686 -14.97 -9.45 -17.97
N GLU A 687 -14.44 -10.65 -18.23
CA GLU A 687 -15.24 -11.88 -18.35
C GLU A 687 -16.08 -12.19 -17.12
N THR A 688 -15.57 -11.89 -15.91
CA THR A 688 -16.35 -12.09 -14.68
C THR A 688 -17.59 -11.20 -14.57
N LEU A 689 -17.60 -10.05 -15.25
CA LEU A 689 -18.71 -9.12 -15.27
C LEU A 689 -19.67 -9.43 -16.41
N THR A 690 -19.15 -9.83 -17.57
CA THR A 690 -19.94 -10.13 -18.77
C THR A 690 -20.62 -11.49 -18.69
N ASN A 691 -19.97 -12.50 -18.11
CA ASN A 691 -20.47 -13.87 -18.04
C ASN A 691 -20.45 -14.43 -16.59
N PRO A 692 -21.27 -13.89 -15.65
CA PRO A 692 -21.26 -14.33 -14.26
C PRO A 692 -21.65 -15.81 -14.05
N SER A 693 -22.45 -16.38 -14.96
CA SER A 693 -22.90 -17.78 -14.88
C SER A 693 -21.74 -18.78 -14.89
N LYS A 694 -20.66 -18.51 -15.63
CA LYS A 694 -19.45 -19.35 -15.68
C LYS A 694 -18.68 -19.43 -14.35
N LEU A 695 -19.04 -18.63 -13.35
CA LEU A 695 -18.39 -18.60 -12.04
C LEU A 695 -19.17 -19.34 -10.95
N GLY A 696 -20.36 -19.86 -11.27
CA GLY A 696 -21.19 -20.65 -10.35
C GLY A 696 -21.37 -19.99 -8.98
N SER A 697 -21.02 -20.72 -7.93
CA SER A 697 -21.19 -20.30 -6.55
C SER A 697 -20.09 -19.39 -5.99
N THR A 698 -19.20 -18.89 -6.84
CA THR A 698 -18.04 -18.07 -6.45
C THR A 698 -18.42 -16.73 -5.78
N LEU A 699 -17.73 -16.44 -4.68
CA LEU A 699 -17.66 -15.15 -4.01
C LEU A 699 -16.26 -14.55 -4.22
N PHE A 700 -16.18 -13.27 -4.58
CA PHE A 700 -14.89 -12.56 -4.69
C PHE A 700 -14.54 -11.82 -3.40
N ALA A 701 -15.54 -11.49 -2.59
CA ALA A 701 -15.39 -10.92 -1.27
C ALA A 701 -16.40 -11.54 -0.30
N VAL A 702 -16.06 -11.52 1.00
CA VAL A 702 -16.97 -11.91 2.09
C VAL A 702 -18.26 -11.08 2.05
N GLY A 703 -18.19 -9.84 1.55
CA GLY A 703 -19.34 -8.96 1.34
C GLY A 703 -20.43 -9.56 0.45
N ASP A 704 -20.05 -10.39 -0.52
CA ASP A 704 -20.93 -10.93 -1.56
C ASP A 704 -21.89 -12.00 -0.98
N ILE A 705 -21.60 -12.55 0.21
CA ILE A 705 -22.50 -13.47 0.95
C ILE A 705 -23.86 -12.81 1.16
N TYR A 706 -23.86 -11.52 1.48
CA TYR A 706 -25.06 -10.78 1.85
C TYR A 706 -26.06 -10.70 0.70
N GLU A 707 -25.62 -10.36 -0.52
CA GLU A 707 -26.50 -10.26 -1.68
C GLU A 707 -27.11 -11.63 -2.00
N ARG A 708 -26.30 -12.69 -2.04
CA ARG A 708 -26.78 -14.05 -2.34
C ARG A 708 -27.72 -14.59 -1.27
N LEU A 709 -27.40 -14.40 0.01
CA LEU A 709 -28.24 -14.88 1.11
C LEU A 709 -29.56 -14.12 1.19
N LYS A 710 -29.56 -12.80 0.94
CA LYS A 710 -30.78 -12.00 0.89
C LYS A 710 -31.67 -12.44 -0.27
N SER A 711 -31.11 -12.61 -1.48
CA SER A 711 -31.86 -13.16 -2.63
C SER A 711 -32.45 -14.55 -2.35
N PHE A 712 -31.70 -15.43 -1.70
CA PHE A 712 -32.20 -16.75 -1.30
C PHE A 712 -33.34 -16.65 -0.29
N LYS A 713 -33.18 -15.83 0.77
CA LYS A 713 -34.23 -15.58 1.76
C LYS A 713 -35.49 -14.99 1.12
N ASP A 714 -35.35 -14.06 0.18
CA ASP A 714 -36.47 -13.45 -0.55
C ASP A 714 -37.20 -14.45 -1.46
N SER A 715 -36.48 -15.42 -2.06
CA SER A 715 -37.06 -16.46 -2.91
C SER A 715 -37.90 -17.50 -2.16
N LEU A 716 -37.73 -17.55 -0.84
CA LEU A 716 -38.41 -18.49 0.05
C LEU A 716 -39.70 -17.88 0.59
N MET A 717 -40.86 -18.52 0.39
CA MET A 717 -42.16 -17.98 0.84
C MET A 717 -42.18 -17.72 2.37
N PRO A 718 -42.73 -16.60 2.87
CA PRO A 718 -42.53 -16.11 4.25
C PRO A 718 -43.19 -16.91 5.40
N ASN A 719 -44.12 -17.84 5.12
CA ASN A 719 -45.03 -18.37 6.16
C ASN A 719 -44.83 -19.85 6.56
N ILE A 720 -43.69 -20.46 6.23
CA ILE A 720 -43.38 -21.84 6.64
C ILE A 720 -42.18 -21.82 7.57
N GLN A 721 -42.32 -22.37 8.77
CA GLN A 721 -41.19 -22.64 9.66
C GLN A 721 -40.31 -23.70 9.00
N ARG A 722 -39.12 -23.30 8.54
CA ARG A 722 -38.22 -24.17 7.77
C ARG A 722 -37.00 -24.57 8.59
N ASN A 723 -36.59 -25.82 8.45
CA ASN A 723 -35.32 -26.31 8.95
C ASN A 723 -34.29 -26.16 7.82
N PHE A 724 -33.23 -25.40 8.07
CA PHE A 724 -32.12 -25.27 7.14
C PHE A 724 -30.98 -26.21 7.57
N TYR A 725 -30.48 -26.99 6.62
CA TYR A 725 -29.32 -27.85 6.78
C TYR A 725 -28.10 -27.15 6.22
N PHE A 726 -27.07 -27.02 7.05
CA PHE A 726 -25.82 -26.35 6.74
C PHE A 726 -24.70 -27.38 6.66
N ALA A 727 -23.88 -27.29 5.62
CA ALA A 727 -22.67 -28.08 5.48
C ALA A 727 -21.52 -27.19 5.00
N LYS A 728 -20.42 -27.16 5.76
CA LYS A 728 -19.19 -26.45 5.41
C LYS A 728 -18.04 -27.41 5.21
N LEU A 729 -17.28 -27.17 4.15
CA LEU A 729 -16.11 -27.96 3.76
C LEU A 729 -14.92 -27.04 3.45
N ASP A 730 -13.70 -27.51 3.71
CA ASP A 730 -12.42 -26.82 3.42
C ASP A 730 -11.56 -27.75 2.54
N VAL A 731 -11.30 -27.32 1.31
CA VAL A 731 -10.45 -28.06 0.37
C VAL A 731 -8.98 -27.87 0.73
N LYS A 732 -8.26 -28.98 0.94
CA LYS A 732 -6.85 -28.97 1.31
C LYS A 732 -6.00 -28.44 0.16
N ALA A 733 -5.25 -27.37 0.47
CA ALA A 733 -4.18 -26.86 -0.39
C ALA A 733 -4.60 -26.61 -1.86
N ALA A 734 -5.82 -26.08 -2.07
CA ALA A 734 -6.45 -25.89 -3.39
C ALA A 734 -5.49 -25.40 -4.49
N PHE A 735 -4.73 -24.33 -4.24
CA PHE A 735 -3.80 -23.82 -5.27
C PHE A 735 -2.66 -24.78 -5.62
N ASP A 736 -2.22 -25.60 -4.67
CA ASP A 736 -1.06 -26.48 -4.82
C ASP A 736 -1.43 -27.82 -5.47
N THR A 737 -2.70 -28.21 -5.41
CA THR A 737 -3.21 -29.49 -5.95
C THR A 737 -3.77 -29.40 -7.36
N ILE A 738 -4.23 -28.22 -7.78
CA ILE A 738 -4.82 -27.97 -9.11
C ILE A 738 -3.93 -28.52 -10.26
N PRO A 739 -4.47 -29.41 -11.12
CA PRO A 739 -3.79 -29.87 -12.33
C PRO A 739 -3.62 -28.74 -13.36
N GLN A 740 -2.38 -28.49 -13.78
CA GLN A 740 -2.05 -27.37 -14.68
C GLN A 740 -2.68 -27.54 -16.08
N SER A 741 -2.67 -28.75 -16.63
CA SER A 741 -3.24 -29.05 -17.94
C SER A 741 -4.74 -28.80 -18.00
N SER A 742 -5.48 -29.30 -17.00
CA SER A 742 -6.94 -29.15 -16.90
C SER A 742 -7.35 -27.70 -16.81
N VAL A 743 -6.68 -26.90 -15.95
CA VAL A 743 -6.95 -25.45 -15.86
C VAL A 743 -6.63 -24.74 -17.16
N LEU A 744 -5.52 -25.06 -17.83
CA LEU A 744 -5.18 -24.42 -19.10
C LEU A 744 -6.17 -24.78 -20.21
N ASN A 745 -6.70 -25.99 -20.22
CA ASN A 745 -7.76 -26.40 -21.15
C ASN A 745 -9.06 -25.63 -20.88
N LEU A 746 -9.50 -25.56 -19.62
CA LEU A 746 -10.67 -24.77 -19.22
C LEU A 746 -10.51 -23.29 -19.59
N MET A 747 -9.32 -22.73 -19.38
CA MET A 747 -9.09 -21.32 -19.66
C MET A 747 -9.15 -20.95 -21.16
N ARG A 748 -9.16 -21.92 -22.07
CA ARG A 748 -9.41 -21.66 -23.50
C ARG A 748 -10.88 -21.35 -23.81
N SER A 749 -11.82 -21.81 -22.99
CA SER A 749 -13.27 -21.60 -23.19
C SER A 749 -13.84 -20.38 -22.46
N VAL A 750 -13.04 -19.76 -21.56
CA VAL A 750 -13.49 -18.62 -20.76
C VAL A 750 -13.61 -17.33 -21.58
N PRO A 751 -12.60 -16.88 -22.34
CA PRO A 751 -12.65 -15.62 -23.08
C PRO A 751 -13.81 -15.59 -24.10
N SER A 752 -14.62 -14.54 -24.06
CA SER A 752 -15.73 -14.34 -25.01
C SER A 752 -15.32 -13.53 -26.24
N GLN A 753 -14.21 -12.78 -26.15
CA GLN A 753 -13.76 -11.87 -27.20
C GLN A 753 -12.50 -12.41 -27.90
N ALA A 754 -12.36 -12.11 -29.20
CA ALA A 754 -11.14 -12.42 -29.96
C ALA A 754 -9.97 -11.50 -29.57
N GLN A 755 -10.28 -10.25 -29.20
CA GLN A 755 -9.31 -9.22 -28.85
C GLN A 755 -9.86 -8.34 -27.72
N TYR A 756 -8.97 -7.92 -26.81
CA TYR A 756 -9.27 -7.00 -25.72
C TYR A 756 -8.43 -5.73 -25.84
N ILE A 757 -9.09 -4.58 -25.69
CA ILE A 757 -8.41 -3.28 -25.58
C ILE A 757 -8.28 -2.94 -24.10
N ILE A 758 -7.08 -2.59 -23.65
CA ILE A 758 -6.78 -2.26 -22.27
C ILE A 758 -6.56 -0.77 -22.14
N THR A 759 -7.46 -0.13 -21.39
CA THR A 759 -7.41 1.29 -21.04
C THR A 759 -6.97 1.47 -19.59
N LYS A 760 -6.47 2.65 -19.26
CA LYS A 760 -6.04 3.01 -17.89
C LYS A 760 -6.68 4.31 -17.47
N HIS A 761 -7.13 4.35 -16.22
CA HIS A 761 -7.62 5.57 -15.61
C HIS A 761 -7.10 5.71 -14.18
N ALA A 762 -7.04 6.95 -13.71
CA ALA A 762 -6.76 7.28 -12.32
C ALA A 762 -8.04 7.68 -11.59
N GLU A 763 -8.19 7.18 -10.35
CA GLU A 763 -9.20 7.61 -9.40
C GLU A 763 -8.52 8.46 -8.33
N VAL A 764 -8.93 9.73 -8.21
CA VAL A 764 -8.45 10.67 -7.20
C VAL A 764 -9.58 10.96 -6.21
N LYS A 765 -9.34 10.68 -4.92
CA LYS A 765 -10.31 10.94 -3.85
C LYS A 765 -9.76 11.98 -2.87
N PRO A 766 -10.62 12.79 -2.25
CA PRO A 766 -10.22 13.63 -1.14
C PRO A 766 -9.51 12.82 -0.06
N GLY A 767 -8.51 13.43 0.59
CA GLY A 767 -7.88 12.84 1.76
C GLY A 767 -8.92 12.56 2.84
N GLU A 768 -8.79 11.46 3.58
CA GLU A 768 -9.78 11.03 4.57
C GLU A 768 -9.81 12.00 5.77
N ARG A 769 -10.60 13.07 5.67
CA ARG A 769 -10.95 14.01 6.75
C ARG A 769 -12.15 13.46 7.51
N LEU A 770 -11.91 12.62 8.51
CA LEU A 770 -12.97 12.07 9.35
C LEU A 770 -13.46 13.11 10.39
N GLY A 771 -13.94 14.27 9.93
CA GLY A 771 -14.40 15.35 10.82
C GLY A 771 -13.30 15.90 11.74
N LEU A 772 -12.05 15.91 11.26
CA LEU A 772 -10.94 16.57 11.95
C LEU A 772 -11.18 18.09 11.90
N THR A 773 -10.90 18.77 13.01
CA THR A 773 -11.24 20.18 13.28
C THR A 773 -10.85 21.12 12.13
N GLU A 774 -11.67 22.14 11.91
CA GLU A 774 -11.31 23.31 11.10
C GLU A 774 -9.98 23.86 11.64
N GLY A 775 -8.91 23.78 10.86
CA GLY A 775 -7.55 24.13 11.28
C GLY A 775 -6.48 23.06 11.04
N ALA A 776 -6.84 21.82 10.71
CA ALA A 776 -5.87 20.82 10.25
C ALA A 776 -5.48 21.07 8.77
N GLY A 777 -4.17 21.10 8.48
CA GLY A 777 -3.63 21.29 7.12
C GLY A 777 -4.20 20.31 6.07
N PRO A 778 -4.05 20.60 4.77
CA PRO A 778 -4.64 19.80 3.69
C PRO A 778 -4.26 18.32 3.80
N ALA A 779 -5.27 17.45 3.88
CA ALA A 779 -5.03 16.01 3.89
C ALA A 779 -4.67 15.57 2.48
N LYS A 780 -3.54 14.86 2.32
CA LYS A 780 -3.06 14.42 1.01
C LYS A 780 -4.14 13.59 0.30
N PRO A 781 -4.44 13.88 -0.98
CA PRO A 781 -5.41 13.13 -1.74
C PRO A 781 -4.96 11.68 -1.98
N VAL A 782 -5.92 10.78 -2.08
CA VAL A 782 -5.66 9.36 -2.36
C VAL A 782 -5.79 9.11 -3.86
N ARG A 783 -4.71 8.65 -4.49
CA ARG A 783 -4.65 8.36 -5.93
C ARG A 783 -4.54 6.86 -6.17
N ARG A 784 -5.32 6.31 -7.10
CA ARG A 784 -5.26 4.90 -7.50
C ARG A 784 -5.35 4.76 -9.01
N TRP A 785 -4.48 3.94 -9.57
CA TRP A 785 -4.47 3.63 -10.99
C TRP A 785 -5.12 2.29 -11.26
N HIS A 786 -6.05 2.26 -12.21
CA HIS A 786 -6.81 1.08 -12.61
C HIS A 786 -6.56 0.78 -14.10
N SER A 787 -6.68 -0.49 -14.45
CA SER A 787 -6.64 -0.97 -15.84
C SER A 787 -7.90 -1.76 -16.10
N THR A 788 -8.56 -1.48 -17.22
CA THR A 788 -9.85 -2.06 -17.61
C THR A 788 -9.75 -2.60 -19.02
N ALA A 789 -10.23 -3.82 -19.23
CA ALA A 789 -10.40 -4.38 -20.56
C ALA A 789 -11.77 -4.00 -21.12
N ILE A 790 -11.82 -3.74 -22.42
CA ILE A 790 -13.04 -3.50 -23.20
C ILE A 790 -12.99 -4.36 -24.47
N PRO A 791 -14.15 -4.75 -25.02
CA PRO A 791 -14.20 -5.42 -26.31
C PRO A 791 -13.78 -4.47 -27.43
N GLN A 792 -13.27 -5.02 -28.53
CA GLN A 792 -12.90 -4.22 -29.70
C GLN A 792 -14.12 -3.59 -30.40
N ASN A 793 -15.25 -4.29 -30.39
CA ASN A 793 -16.44 -3.95 -31.17
C ASN A 793 -17.29 -2.83 -30.55
N GLU A 794 -16.99 -2.39 -29.33
CA GLU A 794 -17.70 -1.29 -28.66
C GLU A 794 -16.70 -0.32 -28.01
N PRO A 795 -16.20 0.68 -28.74
CA PRO A 795 -15.48 1.79 -28.13
C PRO A 795 -16.49 2.73 -27.44
N THR A 796 -17.12 2.26 -26.37
CA THR A 796 -17.94 3.11 -25.49
C THR A 796 -17.04 4.17 -24.86
N SER A 797 -17.54 5.41 -24.79
CA SER A 797 -16.77 6.48 -24.17
C SER A 797 -16.50 6.13 -22.71
N PHE A 798 -15.43 6.67 -22.14
CA PHE A 798 -15.16 6.41 -20.72
C PHE A 798 -16.29 6.94 -19.82
N LEU A 799 -16.97 8.02 -20.22
CA LEU A 799 -18.13 8.53 -19.51
C LEU A 799 -19.28 7.51 -19.49
N ASP A 800 -19.62 6.92 -20.64
CA ASP A 800 -20.67 5.88 -20.73
C ASP A 800 -20.32 4.66 -19.87
N ARG A 801 -19.03 4.30 -19.79
CA ARG A 801 -18.55 3.21 -18.90
C ARG A 801 -18.67 3.57 -17.42
N LEU A 802 -18.48 4.84 -17.07
CA LEU A 802 -18.72 5.32 -15.72
C LEU A 802 -20.21 5.28 -15.39
N GLU A 803 -21.08 5.63 -16.34
CA GLU A 803 -22.52 5.66 -16.15
C GLU A 803 -23.15 4.26 -16.10
N SER A 804 -22.74 3.35 -16.98
CA SER A 804 -23.23 1.97 -17.08
C SER A 804 -22.83 1.04 -15.93
N GLY A 805 -22.04 1.50 -14.96
CA GLY A 805 -21.84 0.77 -13.70
C GLY A 805 -20.51 0.98 -12.99
N MET A 806 -19.47 1.51 -13.65
CA MET A 806 -18.17 1.71 -12.99
C MET A 806 -18.24 2.83 -11.94
N GLY A 807 -18.99 3.89 -12.22
CA GLY A 807 -19.20 5.04 -11.34
C GLY A 807 -20.20 4.77 -10.21
N SER A 808 -21.21 3.92 -10.42
CA SER A 808 -22.29 3.67 -9.44
C SER A 808 -21.77 3.16 -8.09
N LYS A 809 -20.71 2.33 -8.12
CA LYS A 809 -20.07 1.77 -6.92
C LYS A 809 -19.13 2.74 -6.19
N LYS A 810 -18.97 3.98 -6.69
CA LYS A 810 -17.98 4.96 -6.22
C LYS A 810 -18.66 6.21 -5.64
N LYS A 811 -17.91 6.93 -4.79
CA LYS A 811 -18.32 8.23 -4.23
C LYS A 811 -17.14 9.17 -4.06
N ASN A 812 -17.39 10.47 -4.12
CA ASN A 812 -16.41 11.54 -3.90
C ASN A 812 -15.13 11.28 -4.71
N THR A 813 -15.26 10.91 -5.99
CA THR A 813 -14.12 10.48 -6.82
C THR A 813 -14.03 11.32 -8.08
N VAL A 814 -12.85 11.86 -8.34
CA VAL A 814 -12.50 12.45 -9.64
C VAL A 814 -11.80 11.38 -10.46
N PHE A 815 -12.35 11.09 -11.64
CA PHE A 815 -11.77 10.19 -12.62
C PHE A 815 -10.94 10.99 -13.61
N VAL A 816 -9.75 10.48 -13.91
CA VAL A 816 -8.85 11.04 -14.94
C VAL A 816 -8.55 9.90 -15.89
N ASP A 817 -9.06 9.99 -17.11
CA ASP A 817 -8.84 8.98 -18.14
C ASP A 817 -7.45 9.14 -18.79
N SER A 818 -6.99 8.10 -19.50
CA SER A 818 -5.82 8.19 -20.37
C SER A 818 -6.17 7.73 -21.77
N ALA A 819 -5.78 8.52 -22.77
CA ALA A 819 -6.00 8.22 -24.18
C ALA A 819 -5.20 6.98 -24.64
N ALA A 820 -4.10 6.66 -23.97
CA ALA A 820 -3.26 5.52 -24.31
C ALA A 820 -3.93 4.18 -23.96
N PHE A 821 -4.14 3.34 -24.97
CA PHE A 821 -4.62 1.98 -24.80
C PHE A 821 -3.66 0.95 -25.42
N GLN A 822 -3.82 -0.31 -25.04
CA GLN A 822 -3.07 -1.43 -25.59
C GLN A 822 -4.03 -2.49 -26.08
N SER A 823 -3.90 -2.91 -27.34
CA SER A 823 -4.70 -4.00 -27.89
C SER A 823 -3.99 -5.34 -27.72
N HIS A 824 -4.72 -6.35 -27.28
CA HIS A 824 -4.19 -7.68 -27.02
C HIS A 824 -5.10 -8.76 -27.58
N GLU A 825 -4.57 -9.61 -28.47
CA GLU A 825 -5.27 -10.78 -28.95
C GLU A 825 -5.40 -11.84 -27.85
N THR A 826 -6.56 -12.50 -27.81
CA THR A 826 -6.84 -13.57 -26.85
C THR A 826 -5.84 -14.71 -26.96
N ARG A 827 -5.43 -15.08 -28.19
CA ARG A 827 -4.41 -16.12 -28.42
C ARG A 827 -3.08 -15.77 -27.74
N SER A 828 -2.63 -14.53 -27.87
CA SER A 828 -1.41 -14.02 -27.22
C SER A 828 -1.52 -14.02 -25.69
N LEU A 829 -2.68 -13.64 -25.15
CA LEU A 829 -2.94 -13.67 -23.70
C LEU A 829 -2.96 -15.10 -23.14
N LEU A 830 -3.58 -16.05 -23.86
CA LEU A 830 -3.62 -17.46 -23.50
C LEU A 830 -2.24 -18.13 -23.60
N ALA A 831 -1.42 -17.76 -24.59
CA ALA A 831 -0.04 -18.21 -24.68
C ALA A 831 0.79 -17.74 -23.47
N LEU A 832 0.66 -16.46 -23.09
CA LEU A 832 1.31 -15.91 -21.91
C LEU A 832 0.80 -16.57 -20.61
N LEU A 833 -0.49 -16.87 -20.51
CA LEU A 833 -1.07 -17.60 -19.38
C LEU A 833 -0.51 -19.02 -19.29
N SER A 834 -0.44 -19.73 -20.41
CA SER A 834 0.11 -21.09 -20.51
C SER A 834 1.58 -21.12 -20.11
N GLU A 835 2.36 -20.12 -20.52
CA GLU A 835 3.75 -19.96 -20.11
C GLU A 835 3.88 -19.67 -18.61
N HIS A 836 3.01 -18.81 -18.06
CA HIS A 836 3.02 -18.45 -16.64
C HIS A 836 2.66 -19.63 -15.73
N VAL A 837 1.69 -20.47 -16.13
CA VAL A 837 1.28 -21.64 -15.33
C VAL A 837 2.22 -22.82 -15.55
N GLY A 838 2.47 -23.21 -16.81
CA GLY A 838 3.21 -24.44 -17.13
C GLY A 838 4.74 -24.30 -17.15
N ARG A 839 5.27 -23.08 -17.20
CA ARG A 839 6.73 -22.81 -17.22
C ARG A 839 7.15 -21.78 -16.15
N ASN A 840 6.46 -21.79 -15.00
CA ASN A 840 6.83 -20.92 -13.89
C ASN A 840 8.21 -21.31 -13.32
N ILE A 841 9.16 -20.36 -13.32
CA ILE A 841 10.50 -20.56 -12.78
C ILE A 841 10.62 -19.91 -11.41
N VAL A 842 11.06 -20.69 -10.42
CA VAL A 842 11.28 -20.29 -9.03
C VAL A 842 12.76 -20.39 -8.69
N LYS A 843 13.34 -19.30 -8.19
CA LYS A 843 14.73 -19.28 -7.72
C LYS A 843 14.80 -19.55 -6.22
N ILE A 844 15.48 -20.63 -5.86
CA ILE A 844 15.65 -21.08 -4.47
C ILE A 844 17.15 -21.21 -4.20
N GLY A 845 17.66 -20.39 -3.29
CA GLY A 845 19.12 -20.28 -3.10
C GLY A 845 19.82 -19.79 -4.37
N LYS A 846 20.77 -20.59 -4.88
CA LYS A 846 21.49 -20.37 -6.13
C LYS A 846 20.94 -21.17 -7.32
N LYS A 847 19.97 -22.07 -7.07
CA LYS A 847 19.40 -22.99 -8.06
C LYS A 847 18.05 -22.48 -8.59
N TYR A 848 17.67 -22.99 -9.76
CA TYR A 848 16.41 -22.69 -10.44
C TYR A 848 15.54 -23.94 -10.48
N TYR A 849 14.23 -23.76 -10.33
CA TYR A 849 13.26 -24.84 -10.32
C TYR A 849 12.06 -24.47 -11.17
N ARG A 850 11.46 -25.43 -11.86
CA ARG A 850 10.15 -25.28 -12.53
C ARG A 850 9.05 -25.81 -11.61
N GLN A 851 7.92 -25.12 -11.53
CA GLN A 851 6.74 -25.64 -10.85
C GLN A 851 5.99 -26.61 -11.76
N LYS A 852 5.89 -27.88 -11.37
CA LYS A 852 5.22 -28.94 -12.15
C LYS A 852 3.79 -29.25 -11.69
N LYS A 853 3.45 -28.96 -10.43
CA LYS A 853 2.11 -29.20 -9.84
C LYS A 853 1.56 -27.93 -9.20
N GLY A 854 0.24 -27.73 -9.33
CA GLY A 854 -0.46 -26.56 -8.80
C GLY A 854 -0.20 -25.28 -9.59
N ILE A 855 -0.89 -24.21 -9.17
CA ILE A 855 -0.74 -22.86 -9.70
C ILE A 855 0.06 -21.96 -8.73
N PRO A 856 0.77 -20.94 -9.22
CA PRO A 856 1.69 -20.16 -8.38
C PRO A 856 0.98 -19.30 -7.32
N GLN A 857 1.14 -19.64 -6.04
CA GLN A 857 0.64 -18.81 -4.93
C GLN A 857 1.33 -17.44 -4.90
N GLY A 858 0.55 -16.36 -5.00
CA GLY A 858 1.04 -14.98 -5.07
C GLY A 858 0.95 -14.34 -6.45
N SER A 859 0.50 -15.08 -7.47
CA SER A 859 0.13 -14.51 -8.76
C SER A 859 -1.21 -13.77 -8.63
N VAL A 860 -1.34 -12.67 -9.37
CA VAL A 860 -2.60 -11.94 -9.48
C VAL A 860 -3.70 -12.75 -10.17
N LEU A 861 -3.37 -13.83 -10.86
CA LEU A 861 -4.32 -14.65 -11.62
C LEU A 861 -4.85 -15.86 -10.84
N SER A 862 -4.14 -16.33 -9.81
CA SER A 862 -4.42 -17.64 -9.19
C SER A 862 -5.82 -17.76 -8.61
N THR A 863 -6.37 -16.67 -8.06
CA THR A 863 -7.75 -16.64 -7.56
C THR A 863 -8.77 -16.79 -8.70
N PHE A 864 -8.58 -16.13 -9.85
CA PHE A 864 -9.47 -16.33 -11.01
C PHE A 864 -9.41 -17.77 -11.52
N LEU A 865 -8.19 -18.29 -11.71
CA LEU A 865 -7.99 -19.66 -12.19
C LEU A 865 -8.66 -20.68 -11.28
N CYS A 866 -8.47 -20.55 -9.97
CA CYS A 866 -9.11 -21.43 -8.98
C CYS A 866 -10.64 -21.30 -8.99
N ASN A 867 -11.16 -20.08 -9.11
CA ASN A 867 -12.61 -19.85 -9.07
C ASN A 867 -13.31 -20.42 -10.30
N TYR A 868 -12.76 -20.24 -11.50
CA TYR A 868 -13.29 -20.87 -12.72
C TYR A 868 -13.18 -22.38 -12.65
N PHE A 869 -12.04 -22.90 -12.15
CA PHE A 869 -11.82 -24.33 -12.06
C PHE A 869 -12.81 -25.03 -11.11
N TYR A 870 -13.09 -24.45 -9.95
CA TYR A 870 -14.11 -25.01 -9.06
C TYR A 870 -15.54 -24.71 -9.49
N ALA A 871 -15.77 -23.68 -10.31
CA ALA A 871 -17.09 -23.49 -10.93
C ALA A 871 -17.40 -24.61 -11.95
N ASP A 872 -16.39 -25.08 -12.66
CA ASP A 872 -16.51 -26.24 -13.54
C ASP A 872 -16.76 -27.54 -12.75
N LEU A 873 -16.08 -27.74 -11.62
CA LEU A 873 -16.39 -28.83 -10.68
C LEU A 873 -17.84 -28.78 -10.19
N GLU A 874 -18.33 -27.59 -9.82
CA GLU A 874 -19.72 -27.40 -9.39
C GLU A 874 -20.70 -27.82 -10.47
N ALA A 875 -20.47 -27.41 -11.71
CA ALA A 875 -21.34 -27.74 -12.83
C ALA A 875 -21.35 -29.26 -13.13
N GLN A 876 -20.21 -29.94 -13.03
CA GLN A 876 -20.09 -31.35 -13.40
C GLN A 876 -20.49 -32.32 -12.29
N HIS A 877 -20.10 -32.04 -11.04
CA HIS A 877 -20.29 -32.98 -9.92
C HIS A 877 -21.38 -32.57 -8.93
N LEU A 878 -21.71 -31.28 -8.86
CA LEU A 878 -22.66 -30.72 -7.89
C LEU A 878 -23.94 -30.20 -8.53
N GLY A 879 -24.24 -30.58 -9.77
CA GLY A 879 -25.44 -30.16 -10.50
C GLY A 879 -26.76 -30.53 -9.81
N PHE A 880 -26.77 -31.53 -8.91
CA PHE A 880 -27.96 -31.88 -8.11
C PHE A 880 -28.35 -30.80 -7.08
N LEU A 881 -27.48 -29.81 -6.86
CA LEU A 881 -27.74 -28.65 -6.01
C LEU A 881 -28.37 -27.48 -6.79
N ASP A 882 -28.56 -27.61 -8.11
CA ASP A 882 -29.19 -26.59 -8.94
C ASP A 882 -30.72 -26.61 -8.72
N GLY A 883 -31.15 -25.90 -7.68
CA GLY A 883 -32.55 -25.83 -7.29
C GLY A 883 -32.84 -24.65 -6.34
N PRO A 884 -34.09 -24.17 -6.28
CA PRO A 884 -34.46 -23.02 -5.45
C PRO A 884 -34.41 -23.31 -3.95
N ASP A 885 -34.31 -24.59 -3.56
CA ASP A 885 -34.20 -25.06 -2.19
C ASP A 885 -32.75 -25.08 -1.67
N CYS A 886 -31.77 -24.78 -2.53
CA CYS A 886 -30.34 -24.84 -2.23
C CYS A 886 -29.65 -23.49 -2.48
N LEU A 887 -28.71 -23.15 -1.61
CA LEU A 887 -27.77 -22.05 -1.77
C LEU A 887 -26.36 -22.56 -1.52
N LEU A 888 -25.58 -22.70 -2.59
CA LEU A 888 -24.16 -22.99 -2.52
C LEU A 888 -23.36 -21.68 -2.59
N LEU A 889 -22.44 -21.50 -1.65
CA LEU A 889 -21.53 -20.37 -1.56
C LEU A 889 -20.09 -20.89 -1.51
N ARG A 890 -19.19 -20.30 -2.32
CA ARG A 890 -17.77 -20.64 -2.31
C ARG A 890 -16.89 -19.42 -2.27
N LEU A 891 -16.02 -19.34 -1.27
CA LEU A 891 -14.92 -18.39 -1.23
C LEU A 891 -13.60 -19.15 -1.39
N THR A 892 -13.07 -19.15 -2.61
CA THR A 892 -11.88 -19.93 -3.01
C THR A 892 -11.99 -21.43 -2.71
N ASP A 893 -11.49 -21.85 -1.55
CA ASP A 893 -11.35 -23.22 -1.05
C ASP A 893 -12.35 -23.58 0.06
N ASP A 894 -13.04 -22.57 0.61
CA ASP A 894 -14.11 -22.74 1.60
C ASP A 894 -15.47 -22.84 0.88
N PHE A 895 -16.16 -23.97 1.04
CA PHE A 895 -17.53 -24.18 0.56
C PHE A 895 -18.53 -24.12 1.73
N LEU A 896 -19.70 -23.56 1.46
CA LEU A 896 -20.85 -23.57 2.35
C LEU A 896 -22.12 -23.87 1.55
N LEU A 897 -22.80 -24.96 1.90
CA LEU A 897 -24.13 -25.30 1.41
C LEU A 897 -25.17 -24.97 2.49
N ILE A 898 -26.26 -24.34 2.07
CA ILE A 898 -27.49 -24.13 2.84
C ILE A 898 -28.64 -24.75 2.03
N THR A 899 -29.37 -25.71 2.58
CA THR A 899 -30.47 -26.37 1.87
C THR A 899 -31.64 -26.68 2.79
N LEU A 900 -32.83 -26.84 2.21
CA LEU A 900 -34.02 -27.34 2.90
C LEU A 900 -34.10 -28.87 2.93
N ASP A 901 -33.30 -29.54 2.09
CA ASP A 901 -33.29 -30.99 1.92
C ASP A 901 -32.05 -31.60 2.61
N LYS A 902 -32.30 -32.42 3.64
CA LYS A 902 -31.23 -33.07 4.40
C LYS A 902 -30.41 -34.02 3.52
N ASP A 903 -31.05 -34.72 2.59
CA ASP A 903 -30.41 -35.76 1.78
C ASP A 903 -29.45 -35.13 0.77
N LYS A 904 -29.79 -33.95 0.23
CA LYS A 904 -28.86 -33.15 -0.58
C LYS A 904 -27.62 -32.72 0.21
N ALA A 905 -27.79 -32.33 1.48
CA ALA A 905 -26.66 -31.96 2.33
C ALA A 905 -25.75 -33.16 2.63
N ILE A 906 -26.33 -34.34 2.89
CA ILE A 906 -25.58 -35.59 3.10
C ILE A 906 -24.79 -35.94 1.83
N ARG A 907 -25.49 -36.02 0.68
CA ARG A 907 -24.88 -36.33 -0.61
C ARG A 907 -23.75 -35.35 -0.97
N PHE A 908 -23.90 -34.06 -0.67
CA PHE A 908 -22.84 -33.06 -0.88
C PHE A 908 -21.58 -33.35 -0.07
N VAL A 909 -21.73 -33.66 1.22
CA VAL A 909 -20.58 -33.96 2.09
C VAL A 909 -19.93 -35.27 1.66
N GLU A 910 -20.69 -36.32 1.36
CA GLU A 910 -20.16 -37.61 0.89
C GLU A 910 -19.38 -37.47 -0.42
N THR A 911 -19.95 -36.79 -1.42
CA THR A 911 -19.31 -36.56 -2.73
C THR A 911 -17.97 -35.83 -2.55
N MET A 912 -17.93 -34.84 -1.68
CA MET A 912 -16.71 -34.05 -1.45
C MET A 912 -15.67 -34.77 -0.57
N HIS A 913 -16.09 -35.65 0.33
CA HIS A 913 -15.21 -36.50 1.14
C HIS A 913 -14.58 -37.64 0.35
N GLN A 914 -15.33 -38.24 -0.60
CA GLN A 914 -14.79 -39.20 -1.56
C GLN A 914 -13.64 -38.61 -2.39
N GLY A 915 -13.65 -37.28 -2.55
CA GLY A 915 -12.64 -36.53 -3.28
C GLY A 915 -12.88 -36.57 -4.78
N VAL A 916 -12.34 -35.57 -5.48
CA VAL A 916 -12.44 -35.46 -6.94
C VAL A 916 -11.03 -35.36 -7.52
N PRO A 917 -10.37 -36.49 -7.84
CA PRO A 917 -8.97 -36.51 -8.26
C PRO A 917 -8.69 -35.69 -9.52
N GLU A 918 -9.63 -35.65 -10.47
CA GLU A 918 -9.55 -34.86 -11.71
C GLU A 918 -9.38 -33.36 -11.46
N TYR A 919 -9.88 -32.89 -10.31
CA TYR A 919 -9.76 -31.51 -9.84
C TYR A 919 -8.73 -31.35 -8.72
N GLY A 920 -8.05 -32.43 -8.32
CA GLY A 920 -7.11 -32.41 -7.19
C GLY A 920 -7.78 -32.01 -5.86
N VAL A 921 -9.06 -32.34 -5.68
CA VAL A 921 -9.83 -31.99 -4.49
C VAL A 921 -9.70 -33.09 -3.45
N GLU A 922 -9.19 -32.71 -2.29
CA GLU A 922 -9.17 -33.51 -1.08
C GLU A 922 -9.72 -32.66 0.08
N VAL A 923 -10.67 -33.17 0.84
CA VAL A 923 -11.28 -32.43 1.96
C VAL A 923 -10.63 -32.81 3.29
N GLY A 924 -10.55 -31.86 4.22
CA GLY A 924 -10.17 -32.13 5.60
C GLY A 924 -11.34 -32.57 6.45
N HIS A 925 -11.39 -33.84 6.84
CA HIS A 925 -12.45 -34.39 7.70
C HIS A 925 -12.62 -33.58 8.99
N ASP A 926 -11.52 -33.22 9.66
CA ASP A 926 -11.53 -32.42 10.91
C ASP A 926 -12.12 -31.01 10.77
N LYS A 927 -12.24 -30.51 9.54
CA LYS A 927 -12.69 -29.16 9.23
C LYS A 927 -14.12 -29.11 8.68
N THR A 928 -14.68 -30.26 8.33
CA THR A 928 -16.07 -30.37 7.94
C THR A 928 -16.95 -30.03 9.14
N LEU A 929 -17.98 -29.23 8.92
CA LEU A 929 -18.91 -28.81 9.97
C LEU A 929 -20.34 -28.87 9.44
N VAL A 930 -21.23 -29.50 10.19
CA VAL A 930 -22.67 -29.60 9.88
C VAL A 930 -23.52 -29.18 11.08
N ASN A 931 -24.79 -28.83 10.87
CA ASN A 931 -25.72 -28.52 11.97
C ASN A 931 -26.70 -29.67 12.32
N PHE A 932 -26.59 -30.81 11.64
CA PHE A 932 -27.40 -32.02 11.82
C PHE A 932 -26.52 -33.24 12.08
N ASP A 933 -27.14 -34.36 12.47
CA ASP A 933 -26.43 -35.62 12.71
C ASP A 933 -26.10 -36.32 11.39
N MET A 934 -24.82 -36.60 11.17
CA MET A 934 -24.28 -37.23 9.97
C MET A 934 -23.03 -38.04 10.31
N CYS A 935 -22.87 -39.18 9.63
CA CYS A 935 -21.62 -39.95 9.63
C CYS A 935 -21.18 -40.17 8.18
N VAL A 936 -19.87 -40.21 7.94
CA VAL A 936 -19.27 -40.54 6.64
C VAL A 936 -18.27 -41.66 6.90
N GLU A 937 -18.39 -42.79 6.19
CA GLU A 937 -17.50 -43.96 6.33
C GLU A 937 -17.37 -44.49 7.77
N GLY A 938 -18.44 -44.38 8.57
CA GLY A 938 -18.47 -44.82 9.97
C GLY A 938 -17.92 -43.81 10.98
N GLU A 939 -17.37 -42.68 10.54
CA GLU A 939 -16.92 -41.59 11.41
C GLU A 939 -17.98 -40.49 11.53
N SER A 940 -18.23 -40.01 12.75
CA SER A 940 -19.18 -38.91 12.99
C SER A 940 -18.59 -37.57 12.56
N VAL A 941 -19.31 -36.84 11.72
CA VAL A 941 -18.92 -35.50 11.28
C VAL A 941 -19.17 -34.51 12.43
N ARG A 942 -18.26 -33.55 12.60
CA ARG A 942 -18.39 -32.53 13.64
C ARG A 942 -19.71 -31.75 13.50
N ARG A 943 -20.54 -31.81 14.54
CA ARG A 943 -21.78 -31.05 14.65
C ARG A 943 -21.57 -29.69 15.31
N LEU A 944 -22.29 -28.68 14.83
CA LEU A 944 -22.39 -27.35 15.45
C LEU A 944 -22.98 -27.47 16.87
N GLY A 945 -22.50 -26.63 17.79
CA GLY A 945 -23.05 -26.54 19.14
C GLY A 945 -24.50 -26.03 19.16
N SER A 946 -25.11 -26.03 20.35
CA SER A 946 -26.52 -25.66 20.56
C SER A 946 -26.85 -24.17 20.36
N ASP A 947 -25.87 -23.34 20.00
CA ASP A 947 -26.02 -21.88 19.85
C ASP A 947 -26.67 -21.46 18.51
N GLY A 948 -26.81 -22.38 17.56
CA GLY A 948 -27.48 -22.16 16.26
C GLY A 948 -26.76 -21.17 15.34
N LYS A 949 -25.51 -20.78 15.64
CA LYS A 949 -24.72 -19.80 14.89
C LYS A 949 -23.64 -20.47 14.05
N PHE A 950 -23.88 -20.58 12.75
CA PHE A 950 -23.00 -21.30 11.84
C PHE A 950 -21.82 -20.41 11.38
N PRO A 951 -20.55 -20.78 11.62
CA PRO A 951 -19.40 -19.95 11.27
C PRO A 951 -18.95 -20.10 9.80
N TYR A 952 -18.85 -18.99 9.08
CA TYR A 952 -18.33 -18.97 7.70
C TYR A 952 -17.60 -17.65 7.40
N CYS A 953 -16.36 -17.73 6.89
CA CYS A 953 -15.56 -16.58 6.44
C CYS A 953 -15.48 -15.38 7.41
N GLY A 954 -15.47 -15.61 8.73
CA GLY A 954 -15.45 -14.55 9.76
C GLY A 954 -16.81 -13.94 10.08
N THR A 955 -17.90 -14.57 9.63
CA THR A 955 -19.29 -14.25 9.94
C THR A 955 -19.97 -15.44 10.60
N PHE A 956 -21.10 -15.18 11.24
CA PHE A 956 -22.03 -16.17 11.73
C PHE A 956 -23.36 -16.02 11.01
N ILE A 957 -23.93 -17.14 10.58
CA ILE A 957 -25.25 -17.21 9.98
C ILE A 957 -26.15 -18.00 10.94
N ASN A 958 -27.29 -17.42 11.32
CA ASN A 958 -28.25 -18.13 12.15
C ASN A 958 -28.91 -19.27 11.35
N CYS A 959 -28.83 -20.50 11.86
CA CYS A 959 -29.34 -21.68 11.15
C CYS A 959 -30.87 -21.71 10.99
N LYS A 960 -31.62 -20.83 11.69
CA LYS A 960 -33.08 -20.75 11.63
C LYS A 960 -33.57 -19.50 10.91
N THR A 961 -32.95 -18.35 11.20
CA THR A 961 -33.43 -17.03 10.70
C THR A 961 -32.64 -16.50 9.50
N LEU A 962 -31.51 -17.15 9.18
CA LEU A 962 -30.51 -16.71 8.20
C LEU A 962 -29.90 -15.32 8.48
N GLU A 963 -30.09 -14.79 9.69
CA GLU A 963 -29.48 -13.51 10.09
C GLU A 963 -27.96 -13.61 10.12
N ILE A 964 -27.30 -12.53 9.71
CA ILE A 964 -25.84 -12.46 9.59
C ILE A 964 -25.29 -11.57 10.69
N THR A 965 -24.37 -12.13 11.48
CA THR A 965 -23.59 -11.38 12.48
C THR A 965 -22.11 -11.57 12.26
N LYS A 966 -21.30 -10.68 12.83
CA LYS A 966 -19.85 -10.81 12.76
C LYS A 966 -19.34 -11.79 13.81
N ASP A 967 -18.35 -12.62 13.47
CA ASP A 967 -17.68 -13.45 14.47
C ASP A 967 -16.76 -12.59 15.35
N HIS A 968 -17.22 -12.33 16.58
CA HIS A 968 -16.50 -11.58 17.61
C HIS A 968 -15.76 -12.46 18.61
N ARG A 969 -15.72 -13.79 18.42
CA ARG A 969 -15.05 -14.69 19.37
C ARG A 969 -13.59 -14.26 19.56
N PRO A 970 -13.17 -13.89 20.79
CA PRO A 970 -11.79 -13.55 21.04
C PRO A 970 -10.96 -14.80 20.86
N ASN A 971 -9.96 -14.74 19.98
CA ASN A 971 -8.96 -15.79 19.93
C ASN A 971 -8.12 -15.66 21.20
N LYS A 972 -8.33 -16.56 22.18
CA LYS A 972 -7.69 -16.50 23.51
C LYS A 972 -6.16 -16.45 23.41
N ASP A 973 -5.60 -16.95 22.31
CA ASP A 973 -4.15 -17.03 22.07
C ASP A 973 -3.56 -15.76 21.41
N ILE A 974 -4.38 -14.77 21.03
CA ILE A 974 -3.92 -13.58 20.29
C ILE A 974 -4.21 -12.30 21.07
N ASP A 975 -3.15 -11.62 21.51
CA ASP A 975 -3.26 -10.28 22.06
C ASP A 975 -3.81 -9.32 20.98
N ILE A 976 -4.87 -8.58 21.32
CA ILE A 976 -5.53 -7.57 20.49
C ILE A 976 -4.53 -6.55 19.96
N SER A 977 -3.47 -6.25 20.73
CA SER A 977 -2.41 -5.35 20.30
C SER A 977 -1.77 -5.84 18.98
N THR A 978 -1.65 -7.13 18.74
CA THR A 978 -1.05 -7.68 17.50
C THR A 978 -1.92 -7.46 16.25
N SER A 979 -3.19 -7.07 16.42
CA SER A 979 -4.14 -6.82 15.34
C SER A 979 -4.20 -5.36 14.87
N ILE A 980 -3.44 -4.46 15.50
CA ILE A 980 -3.40 -3.02 15.17
C ILE A 980 -2.00 -2.58 14.75
N THR A 981 -1.93 -1.41 14.11
CA THR A 981 -0.66 -0.74 13.75
C THR A 981 -0.66 0.68 14.29
N VAL A 982 0.46 1.08 14.88
CA VAL A 982 0.70 2.42 15.44
C VAL A 982 1.74 3.15 14.59
N ASP A 983 1.45 4.41 14.26
CA ASP A 983 2.32 5.25 13.45
C ASP A 983 3.12 6.18 14.39
N PHE A 984 4.41 5.87 14.57
CA PHE A 984 5.32 6.61 15.45
C PHE A 984 5.99 7.79 14.71
N GLY A 985 5.28 8.93 14.72
CA GLY A 985 5.69 10.17 14.05
C GLY A 985 5.14 11.42 14.73
N ARG A 986 5.22 12.57 14.04
CA ARG A 986 4.99 13.90 14.62
C ARG A 986 3.56 14.18 15.12
N SER A 987 2.55 13.47 14.61
CA SER A 987 1.13 13.79 14.86
C SER A 987 0.36 12.62 15.50
N PRO A 988 0.74 12.19 16.74
CA PRO A 988 0.17 11.01 17.38
C PRO A 988 -1.35 11.14 17.62
N GLY A 989 -1.85 12.32 18.00
CA GLY A 989 -3.27 12.56 18.25
C GLY A 989 -4.15 12.43 16.99
N GLN A 990 -3.71 12.97 15.85
CA GLN A 990 -4.44 12.83 14.58
C GLN A 990 -4.40 11.40 14.05
N ASN A 991 -3.25 10.72 14.18
CA ASN A 991 -3.12 9.32 13.81
C ASN A 991 -4.01 8.42 14.68
N PHE A 992 -4.05 8.68 15.99
CA PHE A 992 -4.95 8.00 16.92
C PHE A 992 -6.42 8.15 16.50
N GLN A 993 -6.90 9.38 16.33
CA GLN A 993 -8.29 9.63 15.90
C GLN A 993 -8.63 8.89 14.61
N ARG A 994 -7.76 9.00 13.59
CA ARG A 994 -7.95 8.32 12.30
C ARG A 994 -8.01 6.80 12.47
N LYS A 995 -7.13 6.21 13.27
CA LYS A 995 -7.06 4.75 13.48
C LYS A 995 -8.28 4.23 14.23
N VAL A 996 -8.77 4.94 15.24
CA VAL A 996 -9.98 4.55 15.99
C VAL A 996 -11.21 4.63 15.10
N LEU A 997 -11.37 5.73 14.35
CA LEU A 997 -12.49 5.91 13.43
C LEU A 997 -12.49 4.87 12.30
N ASN A 998 -11.33 4.59 11.72
CA ASN A 998 -11.19 3.55 10.71
C ASN A 998 -11.43 2.15 11.27
N SER A 999 -11.09 1.89 12.53
CA SER A 999 -11.41 0.62 13.19
C SER A 999 -12.90 0.33 13.17
N PHE A 1000 -13.74 1.30 13.54
CA PHE A 1000 -15.20 1.14 13.45
C PHE A 1000 -15.62 0.93 12.00
N LYS A 1001 -15.23 1.84 11.10
CA LYS A 1001 -15.60 1.82 9.67
C LYS A 1001 -15.31 0.49 8.98
N TYR A 1002 -14.17 -0.16 9.26
CA TYR A 1002 -13.84 -1.46 8.67
C TYR A 1002 -14.69 -2.61 9.20
N GLN A 1003 -15.28 -2.47 10.38
CA GLN A 1003 -16.18 -3.44 10.98
C GLN A 1003 -17.64 -3.18 10.61
N SER A 1004 -17.96 -1.96 10.19
CA SER A 1004 -19.32 -1.53 9.84
C SER A 1004 -19.78 -2.00 8.45
N HIS A 1005 -19.55 -3.25 8.05
CA HIS A 1005 -20.10 -3.73 6.77
C HIS A 1005 -21.63 -3.70 6.81
N LEU A 1006 -22.27 -3.25 5.71
CA LEU A 1006 -23.73 -3.05 5.67
C LEU A 1006 -24.55 -4.30 5.99
N MET A 1007 -24.02 -5.50 5.66
CA MET A 1007 -24.68 -6.78 5.92
C MET A 1007 -25.13 -7.00 7.36
N PHE A 1008 -24.46 -6.36 8.34
CA PHE A 1008 -24.75 -6.51 9.77
C PHE A 1008 -25.75 -5.48 10.30
N PHE A 1009 -26.12 -4.49 9.47
CA PHE A 1009 -26.93 -3.34 9.89
C PHE A 1009 -28.15 -3.12 8.99
N ASP A 1010 -28.40 -4.05 8.06
CA ASP A 1010 -29.65 -4.04 7.29
C ASP A 1010 -30.79 -4.57 8.17
N THR A 1011 -31.76 -3.71 8.47
CA THR A 1011 -32.94 -4.04 9.31
C THR A 1011 -34.02 -4.78 8.54
N GLU A 1012 -33.91 -4.88 7.21
CA GLU A 1012 -34.80 -5.70 6.39
C GLU A 1012 -34.36 -7.17 6.42
N HIS A 1013 -33.05 -7.44 6.38
CA HIS A 1013 -32.51 -8.80 6.46
C HIS A 1013 -32.37 -9.31 7.90
N ASN A 1014 -31.90 -8.46 8.83
CA ASN A 1014 -31.68 -8.80 10.24
C ASN A 1014 -32.70 -8.12 11.15
N SER A 1015 -33.09 -8.76 12.25
CA SER A 1015 -33.90 -8.10 13.28
C SER A 1015 -33.18 -6.92 13.92
N VAL A 1016 -33.96 -5.98 14.46
CA VAL A 1016 -33.43 -4.80 15.15
C VAL A 1016 -32.52 -5.20 16.33
N ASP A 1017 -32.86 -6.27 17.05
CA ASP A 1017 -32.05 -6.78 18.16
C ASP A 1017 -30.69 -7.30 17.68
N THR A 1018 -30.66 -8.07 16.59
CA THR A 1018 -29.43 -8.55 15.96
C THR A 1018 -28.55 -7.39 15.48
N VAL A 1019 -29.16 -6.36 14.91
CA VAL A 1019 -28.46 -5.15 14.45
C VAL A 1019 -27.87 -4.37 15.63
N LEU A 1020 -28.62 -4.17 16.72
CA LEU A 1020 -28.12 -3.52 17.94
C LEU A 1020 -27.02 -4.34 18.62
N GLY A 1021 -27.14 -5.67 18.64
CA GLY A 1021 -26.11 -6.58 19.11
C GLY A 1021 -24.82 -6.47 18.29
N SER A 1022 -24.94 -6.44 16.96
CA SER A 1022 -23.82 -6.23 16.04
C SER A 1022 -23.16 -4.86 16.23
N LEU A 1023 -23.96 -3.82 16.48
CA LEU A 1023 -23.48 -2.47 16.79
C LEU A 1023 -22.70 -2.43 18.10
N ARG A 1024 -23.23 -3.07 19.16
CA ARG A 1024 -22.52 -3.21 20.44
C ARG A 1024 -21.18 -3.92 20.25
N GLY A 1025 -21.16 -5.05 19.52
CA GLY A 1025 -19.94 -5.79 19.21
C GLY A 1025 -18.89 -4.95 18.47
N ALA A 1026 -19.31 -4.16 17.46
CA ALA A 1026 -18.43 -3.26 16.73
C ALA A 1026 -17.85 -2.13 17.62
N PHE A 1027 -18.67 -1.54 18.50
CA PHE A 1027 -18.18 -0.53 19.45
C PHE A 1027 -17.24 -1.13 20.49
N SER A 1028 -17.55 -2.31 21.05
CA SER A 1028 -16.68 -3.00 22.00
C SER A 1028 -15.32 -3.34 21.39
N GLU A 1029 -15.28 -3.88 20.16
CA GLU A 1029 -14.01 -4.16 19.46
C GLU A 1029 -13.24 -2.87 19.14
N THR A 1030 -13.94 -1.79 18.78
CA THR A 1030 -13.32 -0.47 18.55
C THR A 1030 -12.74 0.12 19.83
N ALA A 1031 -13.45 0.02 20.96
CA ALA A 1031 -12.98 0.45 22.27
C ALA A 1031 -11.76 -0.35 22.73
N LEU A 1032 -11.75 -1.67 22.51
CA LEU A 1032 -10.60 -2.54 22.81
C LEU A 1032 -9.37 -2.15 21.97
N LYS A 1033 -9.55 -1.90 20.67
CA LYS A 1033 -8.46 -1.43 19.79
C LYS A 1033 -7.97 -0.03 20.14
N MET A 1034 -8.88 0.87 20.53
CA MET A 1034 -8.52 2.20 21.03
C MET A 1034 -7.64 2.10 22.27
N TRP A 1035 -8.06 1.31 23.26
CA TRP A 1035 -7.29 1.05 24.47
C TRP A 1035 -5.92 0.44 24.17
N ALA A 1036 -5.86 -0.59 23.32
CA ALA A 1036 -4.61 -1.23 22.91
C ALA A 1036 -3.67 -0.24 22.19
N TYR A 1037 -4.22 0.67 21.38
CA TYR A 1037 -3.44 1.72 20.71
C TYR A 1037 -2.83 2.69 21.72
N LEU A 1038 -3.63 3.18 22.68
CA LEU A 1038 -3.16 4.12 23.71
C LEU A 1038 -2.03 3.54 24.56
N ARG A 1039 -2.06 2.25 24.87
CA ARG A 1039 -0.99 1.56 25.60
C ARG A 1039 0.33 1.46 24.83
N CYS A 1040 0.31 1.61 23.51
CA CYS A 1040 1.51 1.60 22.69
C CYS A 1040 2.21 2.96 22.64
N LEU A 1041 1.56 4.03 23.09
CA LEU A 1041 2.13 5.38 23.10
C LEU A 1041 3.08 5.56 24.30
N SER A 1042 4.15 6.34 24.10
CA SER A 1042 5.09 6.69 25.16
C SER A 1042 4.50 7.72 26.13
N THR A 1043 5.12 7.91 27.29
CA THR A 1043 4.76 8.98 28.24
C THR A 1043 4.80 10.36 27.59
N SER A 1044 5.78 10.62 26.71
CA SER A 1044 5.93 11.89 25.97
C SER A 1044 4.88 12.11 24.88
N THR A 1045 4.16 11.05 24.47
CA THR A 1045 3.11 11.11 23.45
C THR A 1045 1.72 10.77 24.01
N ARG A 1046 1.57 10.77 25.35
CA ARG A 1046 0.31 10.52 26.03
C ARG A 1046 -0.72 11.58 25.61
N LEU A 1047 -1.91 11.12 25.24
CA LEU A 1047 -2.99 11.98 24.77
C LEU A 1047 -3.76 12.57 25.96
N SER A 1048 -4.29 13.78 25.79
CA SER A 1048 -5.16 14.40 26.78
C SER A 1048 -6.50 13.69 26.87
N VAL A 1049 -7.11 13.73 28.06
CA VAL A 1049 -8.44 13.15 28.34
C VAL A 1049 -9.49 13.74 27.39
N ASN A 1050 -9.46 15.06 27.17
CA ASN A 1050 -10.35 15.76 26.25
C ASN A 1050 -10.27 15.24 24.82
N LEU A 1051 -9.07 14.90 24.34
CA LEU A 1051 -8.91 14.32 23.01
C LEU A 1051 -9.53 12.93 22.92
N ILE A 1052 -9.40 12.11 23.97
CA ILE A 1052 -10.00 10.77 24.04
C ILE A 1052 -11.53 10.88 24.04
N ILE A 1053 -12.11 11.71 24.92
CA ILE A 1053 -13.56 11.95 24.98
C ILE A 1053 -14.07 12.48 23.65
N GLY A 1054 -13.42 13.49 23.08
CA GLY A 1054 -13.78 14.04 21.77
C GLY A 1054 -13.70 13.00 20.64
N THR A 1055 -12.80 12.02 20.74
CA THR A 1055 -12.71 10.91 19.78
C THR A 1055 -13.88 9.94 19.94
N ILE A 1056 -14.25 9.59 21.17
CA ILE A 1056 -15.41 8.70 21.44
C ILE A 1056 -16.70 9.33 20.91
N LYS A 1057 -16.95 10.62 21.20
CA LYS A 1057 -18.11 11.36 20.66
C LYS A 1057 -18.15 11.30 19.13
N LYS A 1058 -17.01 11.62 18.48
CA LYS A 1058 -16.88 11.56 17.01
C LYS A 1058 -17.13 10.16 16.44
N VAL A 1059 -16.64 9.11 17.10
CA VAL A 1059 -16.86 7.72 16.64
C VAL A 1059 -18.34 7.39 16.62
N VAL A 1060 -19.08 7.77 17.66
CA VAL A 1060 -20.52 7.54 17.76
C VAL A 1060 -21.31 8.36 16.74
N ASP A 1061 -20.99 9.64 16.58
CA ASP A 1061 -21.65 10.48 15.57
C ASP A 1061 -21.38 9.98 14.14
N ILE A 1062 -20.12 9.64 13.84
CA ILE A 1062 -19.74 9.08 12.53
C ILE A 1062 -20.38 7.71 12.31
N ALA A 1063 -20.53 6.90 13.36
CA ALA A 1063 -21.22 5.62 13.26
C ALA A 1063 -22.64 5.81 12.75
N PHE A 1064 -23.43 6.70 13.37
CA PHE A 1064 -24.78 6.99 12.91
C PHE A 1064 -24.81 7.47 11.45
N LEU A 1065 -23.93 8.40 11.08
CA LEU A 1065 -23.84 8.91 9.70
C LEU A 1065 -23.46 7.83 8.69
N ILE A 1066 -22.57 6.89 9.06
CA ILE A 1066 -22.17 5.78 8.20
C ILE A 1066 -23.34 4.82 7.99
N LEU A 1067 -24.01 4.42 9.06
CA LEU A 1067 -25.09 3.43 9.05
C LEU A 1067 -26.32 3.94 8.29
N THR A 1068 -26.66 5.22 8.45
CA THR A 1068 -27.81 5.87 7.80
C THR A 1068 -27.45 6.59 6.50
N SER A 1069 -26.22 6.45 6.00
CA SER A 1069 -25.75 7.24 4.86
C SER A 1069 -26.62 7.05 3.61
N LYS A 1070 -26.97 8.16 2.95
CA LYS A 1070 -27.65 8.16 1.64
C LYS A 1070 -26.92 7.30 0.60
N TRP A 1071 -25.59 7.24 0.70
CA TRP A 1071 -24.77 6.42 -0.18
C TRP A 1071 -25.02 4.91 -0.04
N ARG A 1072 -25.27 4.40 1.18
CA ARG A 1072 -25.61 2.97 1.36
C ARG A 1072 -26.92 2.64 0.67
N LYS A 1073 -27.94 3.47 0.86
CA LYS A 1073 -29.25 3.33 0.21
C LYS A 1073 -29.15 3.44 -1.33
N LYS A 1074 -28.36 4.38 -1.85
CA LYS A 1074 -28.15 4.51 -3.31
C LYS A 1074 -27.36 3.33 -3.89
N ARG A 1075 -26.44 2.73 -3.13
CA ARG A 1075 -25.64 1.59 -3.57
C ARG A 1075 -26.40 0.26 -3.46
N PHE A 1076 -27.31 0.17 -2.50
CA PHE A 1076 -28.12 -1.01 -2.21
C PHE A 1076 -29.56 -0.53 -1.98
N GLU A 1077 -30.40 -0.62 -3.02
CA GLU A 1077 -31.76 -0.08 -2.97
C GLU A 1077 -32.60 -0.77 -1.88
N LYS A 1078 -32.43 -2.09 -1.74
CA LYS A 1078 -32.97 -2.92 -0.65
C LYS A 1078 -32.17 -2.81 0.66
N TYR A 1079 -31.64 -1.65 1.03
CA TYR A 1079 -30.97 -1.50 2.34
C TYR A 1079 -31.79 -0.57 3.23
N ALA A 1080 -32.27 -1.11 4.34
CA ALA A 1080 -32.95 -0.38 5.38
C ALA A 1080 -32.09 -0.34 6.64
N CYS A 1081 -32.13 0.77 7.37
CA CYS A 1081 -31.45 0.88 8.66
C CYS A 1081 -32.29 1.77 9.57
N GLU A 1082 -33.25 1.16 10.25
CA GLU A 1082 -34.27 1.82 11.07
C GLU A 1082 -33.82 2.04 12.53
N ILE A 1083 -32.54 2.41 12.71
CA ILE A 1083 -31.98 2.69 14.04
C ILE A 1083 -32.02 4.20 14.31
N ARG A 1084 -32.49 4.60 15.50
CA ARG A 1084 -32.50 6.00 15.94
C ARG A 1084 -31.13 6.45 16.43
N LYS A 1085 -30.82 7.75 16.27
CA LYS A 1085 -29.55 8.33 16.76
C LYS A 1085 -29.33 8.06 18.25
N GLY A 1086 -30.37 8.20 19.08
CA GLY A 1086 -30.30 7.92 20.52
C GLY A 1086 -29.90 6.47 20.85
N GLN A 1087 -30.40 5.48 20.08
CA GLN A 1087 -30.03 4.07 20.26
C GLN A 1087 -28.55 3.83 19.94
N VAL A 1088 -28.02 4.45 18.88
CA VAL A 1088 -26.59 4.36 18.52
C VAL A 1088 -25.72 4.98 19.61
N ILE A 1089 -26.12 6.14 20.14
CA ILE A 1089 -25.38 6.82 21.21
C ILE A 1089 -25.36 5.97 22.48
N ALA A 1090 -26.53 5.51 22.93
CA ALA A 1090 -26.66 4.69 24.14
C ALA A 1090 -25.84 3.39 24.01
N THR A 1091 -25.94 2.70 22.88
CA THR A 1091 -25.20 1.46 22.60
C THR A 1091 -23.69 1.72 22.57
N GLY A 1092 -23.26 2.81 21.92
CA GLY A 1092 -21.86 3.21 21.85
C GLY A 1092 -21.26 3.48 23.21
N TYR A 1093 -21.85 4.41 23.98
CA TYR A 1093 -21.31 4.77 25.29
C TYR A 1093 -21.34 3.60 26.28
N SER A 1094 -22.40 2.78 26.27
CA SER A 1094 -22.46 1.56 27.09
C SER A 1094 -21.34 0.58 26.74
N ALA A 1095 -21.07 0.35 25.45
CA ALA A 1095 -20.00 -0.55 25.01
C ALA A 1095 -18.60 -0.04 25.38
N PHE A 1096 -18.34 1.27 25.23
CA PHE A 1096 -17.08 1.88 25.67
C PHE A 1096 -16.91 1.83 27.19
N LEU A 1097 -18.00 2.08 27.94
CA LEU A 1097 -18.02 2.02 29.38
C LEU A 1097 -17.69 0.60 29.88
N GLU A 1098 -18.31 -0.44 29.30
CA GLU A 1098 -18.05 -1.83 29.67
C GLU A 1098 -16.57 -2.21 29.49
N VAL A 1099 -15.97 -1.83 28.35
CA VAL A 1099 -14.58 -2.17 28.04
C VAL A 1099 -13.60 -1.44 28.95
N LEU A 1100 -13.81 -0.12 29.16
CA LEU A 1100 -12.93 0.72 29.97
C LEU A 1100 -13.11 0.48 31.48
N SER A 1101 -14.31 0.15 31.95
CA SER A 1101 -14.57 -0.12 33.37
C SER A 1101 -13.83 -1.34 33.89
N ARG A 1102 -13.51 -2.31 33.01
CA ARG A 1102 -12.63 -3.45 33.34
C ARG A 1102 -11.14 -3.08 33.33
N ARG A 1103 -10.78 -1.85 32.98
CA ARG A 1103 -9.42 -1.35 32.69
C ARG A 1103 -9.24 0.09 33.23
N GLN A 1104 -9.60 0.31 34.49
CA GLN A 1104 -9.80 1.65 35.06
C GLN A 1104 -8.50 2.50 35.13
N ALA A 1105 -7.35 1.85 35.26
CA ALA A 1105 -6.06 2.52 35.43
C ALA A 1105 -5.77 3.52 34.30
N GLY A 1106 -5.75 4.81 34.62
CA GLY A 1106 -5.47 5.91 33.69
C GLY A 1106 -6.68 6.43 32.89
N TYR A 1107 -7.90 5.96 33.18
CA TYR A 1107 -9.14 6.33 32.47
C TYR A 1107 -10.28 6.82 33.38
N GLY A 1108 -10.01 7.12 34.66
CA GLY A 1108 -11.03 7.48 35.65
C GLY A 1108 -11.98 8.59 35.19
N GLU A 1109 -11.43 9.71 34.69
CA GLU A 1109 -12.23 10.84 34.17
C GLU A 1109 -13.09 10.46 32.95
N VAL A 1110 -12.55 9.66 32.02
CA VAL A 1110 -13.30 9.20 30.84
C VAL A 1110 -14.44 8.28 31.26
N ILE A 1111 -14.21 7.41 32.24
CA ILE A 1111 -15.22 6.49 32.78
C ILE A 1111 -16.30 7.26 33.53
N ALA A 1112 -15.94 8.25 34.34
CA ALA A 1112 -16.89 9.12 35.04
C ALA A 1112 -17.80 9.85 34.04
N TRP A 1113 -17.22 10.47 33.01
CA TRP A 1113 -17.97 11.09 31.93
C TRP A 1113 -18.91 10.10 31.21
N LEU A 1114 -18.42 8.90 30.88
CA LEU A 1114 -19.25 7.87 30.23
C LEU A 1114 -20.42 7.44 31.12
N LYS A 1115 -20.21 7.26 32.44
CA LYS A 1115 -21.26 6.90 33.40
C LYS A 1115 -22.35 7.96 33.44
N GLU A 1116 -21.97 9.23 33.59
CA GLU A 1116 -22.89 10.37 33.63
C GLU A 1116 -23.71 10.44 32.33
N GLU A 1117 -23.06 10.29 31.18
CA GLU A 1117 -23.71 10.35 29.88
C GLU A 1117 -24.65 9.16 29.64
N THR A 1118 -24.27 7.95 30.06
CA THR A 1118 -25.18 6.79 30.00
C THR A 1118 -26.37 6.93 30.95
N ALA A 1119 -26.19 7.51 32.14
CA ALA A 1119 -27.28 7.76 33.07
C ALA A 1119 -28.27 8.79 32.49
N ARG A 1120 -27.76 9.89 31.92
CA ARG A 1120 -28.57 10.90 31.24
C ARG A 1120 -29.39 10.32 30.09
N LEU A 1121 -28.81 9.44 29.29
CA LEU A 1121 -29.53 8.77 28.19
C LEU A 1121 -30.55 7.75 28.68
N ALA A 1122 -30.37 7.18 29.88
CA ALA A 1122 -31.34 6.28 30.49
C ALA A 1122 -32.56 7.03 31.04
N THR A 1123 -32.38 8.26 31.53
CA THR A 1123 -33.47 9.13 32.02
C THR A 1123 -34.23 9.85 30.90
N THR A 1124 -33.74 9.82 29.65
CA THR A 1124 -34.37 10.46 28.47
C THR A 1124 -35.13 9.45 27.60
N LYS A 1125 -35.21 8.19 28.02
CA LYS A 1125 -36.10 7.18 27.42
C LYS A 1125 -37.49 7.30 28.04
#